data_AF-A0A7K7LVS4-F1
#
_entry.id   AF-A0A7K7LVS4-F1
#
_cell.length_a   1.000
_cell.length_b   1.000
_cell.length_c   1.000
_cell.angle_alpha   90.00
_cell.angle_beta   90.00
_cell.angle_gamma   90.00
#
_symmetry.space_group_name_H-M   'P 1'
#
loop_
_entity.id
_entity.type
_entity.pdbx_description
1 polymer ?
#
loop_
_entity_poly.entity_id
_entity_poly.type
_entity_poly.pdbx_seq_one_letter_code
_entity_poly.pdbx_strand_id
1 'polypeptide(L)'
;LLCGFRRDSVWSHVTPLSGLPEVTFGDSRLHIEPRDTELVLSLHSTFSLLCYGDRELVWEREGQPLTASLEHRDGVFVSNLTLRNVTGHHTGEYTCTYSPEQAPEPAERRALYIYVPDPSLVFLPAVTSEEIFIFTTGYTEVVIPCRVTNPQMQVTLYERKVENPIPATYDPQQGFKGFFEDKTYFCRTYVDDQEMDSDTFYIYRIQVSSVNISISAVQTMVRQGENVTVMCTVSGNELVNFNWDYPRKQAGKAVEPVTDFLPGSSHEIRSILIIQNAELEDSGTYVCNVSEGYHEKTDRKNITVQVIEHGFVQFHTHLPSTVYAEVHKSHTIQVEVEAYPQPNIVWLKDNKILTMESSSKFTITSRNLSETRYQTALVLVRVKQEEGGFYTIRASHEDDEQELSFHLQINVPAKVVDLKENSSASSGEQTVTCSAEGMPQPEISWSTCSDIKWCSTKGQPTRLLGNESAEIGVQTNASYHAERQLYRVNSTLQLHTVHEPLLLRCTVHNFLGTDSQDITLVPHALPFKVLIISVILALLVLTVISLIILIVLWQKKPRYEIRWKVIESVSSDGHEYIYVDPMQLPYDSTWEVPRDKLVLGRTLGSGAFGRVVEATAHGLSHSRSTMKVAVKMLKSTARSSEKQALMSELKIMSHLGPHLNIVNLLGACTKGGPIYIITEYCRYGDLVDYLHRNKHTFLQSYGDKARREAELYGNTPKEDHVHSHLSVSVESDGGYMDMSKDDSLDYVPMSDMKGEVKYADIESSNYGTPYELDSYSPSAPERTDRVTLINESPLLSYMDLVGFSFQVANGMEFLASKNCVHRDLAARNVLICEGKLVKICDFGLARDIMRDSNYISKGSTFLPLKWMAPESIFNNLYTTLSDVWSFGILLWEIFTLGGTPYPELPMNEQFYNAIKRGYRMSKPTHASDEIYNIMQKCWEEKFEIRPSFSQLVVLMGNLLVDCYRKRYQQVDEEFMKSDHPAVVRTRPTIPVLNNARLAASSPSSSILYTAVHQNGGENDYIIPLPDPKPEANCDLPQEASISRA
;
A
#
# COMPACT_ATOMS: atom_id res chain seq x y z
N LEU A 1 -19.20 72.76 36.72
CA LEU A 1 -18.87 74.20 36.88
C LEU A 1 -17.88 74.58 35.78
N LEU A 2 -18.42 75.28 34.78
CA LEU A 2 -17.83 76.30 33.89
C LEU A 2 -16.30 76.41 33.69
N CYS A 3 -15.90 76.32 32.41
CA CYS A 3 -15.15 77.34 31.62
C CYS A 3 -13.71 77.73 32.08
N GLY A 4 -12.75 78.06 31.23
CA GLY A 4 -12.71 78.41 29.80
C GLY A 4 -11.56 79.42 29.57
N PHE A 5 -10.82 79.22 28.47
CA PHE A 5 -10.24 80.21 27.55
C PHE A 5 -9.41 81.46 27.97
N ARG A 6 -8.38 81.69 27.11
CA ARG A 6 -7.90 82.99 26.52
C ARG A 6 -6.96 83.87 27.37
N ARG A 7 -6.06 84.72 26.85
CA ARG A 7 -5.39 85.00 25.55
C ARG A 7 -4.45 86.22 25.80
N ASP A 8 -3.68 86.60 24.77
CA ASP A 8 -3.02 87.91 24.50
C ASP A 8 -1.57 88.08 25.00
N SER A 9 -0.52 88.23 24.15
CA SER A 9 -0.20 89.17 23.04
C SER A 9 0.06 90.61 23.57
N VAL A 10 1.19 91.31 23.33
CA VAL A 10 1.70 91.89 22.07
C VAL A 10 3.12 92.52 22.26
N TRP A 11 4.02 92.34 21.26
CA TRP A 11 5.02 93.23 20.59
C TRP A 11 5.46 94.58 21.24
N SER A 12 6.67 95.16 21.09
CA SER A 12 7.66 95.18 19.98
C SER A 12 8.93 96.00 20.34
N HIS A 13 10.06 95.61 19.69
CA HIS A 13 11.11 96.40 19.02
C HIS A 13 12.30 97.12 19.73
N VAL A 14 13.46 96.84 19.11
CA VAL A 14 14.67 97.64 18.79
C VAL A 14 15.99 97.26 19.51
N THR A 15 16.93 96.79 18.67
CA THR A 15 18.37 96.48 18.82
C THR A 15 19.23 97.75 19.09
N PRO A 16 20.58 97.74 19.23
CA PRO A 16 21.58 96.66 19.10
C PRO A 16 22.62 96.60 20.25
N LEU A 17 23.35 95.48 20.37
CA LEU A 17 24.78 95.48 20.75
C LEU A 17 25.39 94.10 20.54
N SER A 18 26.60 94.15 19.98
CA SER A 18 27.51 93.05 19.69
C SER A 18 27.78 92.16 20.90
N GLY A 19 27.54 90.87 20.71
CA GLY A 19 28.05 89.77 21.51
C GLY A 19 27.75 88.50 20.74
N LEU A 20 28.78 87.81 20.27
CA LEU A 20 28.67 86.39 19.92
C LEU A 20 28.19 85.66 21.17
N PRO A 21 27.18 84.79 21.09
CA PRO A 21 27.11 83.66 21.97
C PRO A 21 27.25 82.38 21.13
N GLU A 22 28.20 81.57 21.55
CA GLU A 22 28.30 80.15 21.25
C GLU A 22 26.91 79.52 21.17
N VAL A 23 26.60 78.94 20.00
CA VAL A 23 25.52 77.96 19.92
C VAL A 23 26.04 76.72 20.63
N THR A 24 25.59 76.54 21.86
CA THR A 24 25.66 75.26 22.58
C THR A 24 24.92 74.22 21.75
N PHE A 25 25.68 73.34 21.07
CA PHE A 25 25.16 72.12 20.45
C PHE A 25 24.75 71.14 21.56
N GLY A 26 23.47 71.16 21.90
CA GLY A 26 22.81 70.05 22.57
C GLY A 26 21.85 69.38 21.60
N ASP A 27 22.35 68.46 20.78
CA ASP A 27 21.60 67.30 20.27
C ASP A 27 22.54 66.40 19.43
N SER A 28 22.51 65.08 19.70
CA SER A 28 23.25 63.93 19.12
C SER A 28 24.43 64.16 18.15
N ARG A 29 25.58 63.51 18.45
CA ARG A 29 26.80 63.56 17.62
C ARG A 29 26.63 62.93 16.23
N LEU A 30 25.74 61.95 16.11
CA LEU A 30 25.34 61.34 14.84
C LEU A 30 24.03 61.97 14.35
N HIS A 31 24.04 62.55 13.15
CA HIS A 31 22.82 63.10 12.52
C HIS A 31 22.86 63.02 11.00
N ILE A 32 21.67 63.03 10.39
CA ILE A 32 21.47 62.99 8.94
C ILE A 32 20.85 64.31 8.47
N GLU A 33 21.28 64.79 7.30
CA GLU A 33 20.68 65.90 6.56
C GLU A 33 20.06 65.41 5.23
N PRO A 34 18.80 65.79 4.95
CA PRO A 34 17.90 66.63 5.76
C PRO A 34 17.43 65.94 7.06
N ARG A 35 17.02 66.73 8.06
CA ARG A 35 16.67 66.24 9.41
C ARG A 35 15.28 65.60 9.52
N ASP A 36 14.56 65.52 8.40
CA ASP A 36 13.24 64.91 8.34
C ASP A 36 13.33 63.40 8.60
N THR A 37 12.39 62.86 9.36
CA THR A 37 12.31 61.40 9.62
C THR A 37 11.74 60.64 8.44
N GLU A 38 11.01 61.33 7.55
CA GLU A 38 10.42 60.79 6.34
C GLU A 38 10.62 61.77 5.18
N LEU A 39 10.98 61.24 4.00
CA LEU A 39 11.16 62.04 2.78
C LEU A 39 10.39 61.43 1.63
N VAL A 40 9.78 62.28 0.79
CA VAL A 40 9.12 61.85 -0.45
C VAL A 40 9.92 62.38 -1.63
N LEU A 41 10.51 61.49 -2.42
CA LEU A 41 11.31 61.84 -3.60
C LEU A 41 10.50 61.65 -4.89
N SER A 42 10.77 62.47 -5.90
CA SER A 42 10.15 62.32 -7.21
C SER A 42 10.85 61.23 -8.04
N LEU A 43 10.05 60.53 -8.85
CA LEU A 43 10.51 59.49 -9.77
C LEU A 43 11.58 60.04 -10.74
N HIS A 44 12.64 59.27 -10.99
CA HIS A 44 13.79 59.61 -11.83
C HIS A 44 14.62 60.83 -11.37
N SER A 45 14.41 61.31 -10.15
CA SER A 45 15.24 62.37 -9.57
C SER A 45 16.60 61.85 -9.12
N THR A 46 17.49 62.78 -8.75
CA THR A 46 18.76 62.46 -8.07
C THR A 46 18.78 63.22 -6.76
N PHE A 47 19.01 62.50 -5.66
CA PHE A 47 19.02 63.06 -4.30
C PHE A 47 20.27 62.60 -3.55
N SER A 48 20.74 63.39 -2.59
CA SER A 48 21.93 63.07 -1.79
C SER A 48 21.63 63.22 -0.31
N LEU A 49 21.94 62.18 0.46
CA LEU A 49 21.84 62.17 1.92
C LEU A 49 23.23 62.38 2.50
N LEU A 50 23.32 63.25 3.50
CA LEU A 50 24.56 63.53 4.22
C LEU A 50 24.42 63.04 5.65
N CYS A 51 25.33 62.18 6.10
CA CYS A 51 25.40 61.77 7.50
C CYS A 51 26.69 62.30 8.13
N TYR A 52 26.60 62.84 9.33
CA TYR A 52 27.70 63.44 10.08
C TYR A 52 27.92 62.71 11.40
N GLY A 53 29.18 62.48 11.76
CA GLY A 53 29.55 61.76 12.98
C GLY A 53 31.00 61.97 13.39
N ASP A 54 31.36 61.51 14.59
CA ASP A 54 32.71 61.66 15.17
C ASP A 54 33.68 60.52 14.83
N ARG A 55 33.21 59.49 14.10
CA ARG A 55 33.96 58.32 13.62
C ARG A 55 33.49 57.94 12.23
N GLU A 56 34.18 56.98 11.61
CA GLU A 56 33.82 56.42 10.32
C GLU A 56 32.37 55.93 10.27
N LEU A 57 31.67 56.32 9.21
CA LEU A 57 30.22 56.14 9.05
C LEU A 57 29.93 55.21 7.89
N VAL A 58 28.95 54.32 8.09
CA VAL A 58 28.44 53.40 7.07
C VAL A 58 26.95 53.64 6.88
N TRP A 59 26.52 53.59 5.63
CA TRP A 59 25.10 53.59 5.28
C TRP A 59 24.63 52.17 5.11
N GLU A 60 23.46 51.86 5.63
CA GLU A 60 22.80 50.56 5.51
C GLU A 60 21.34 50.77 5.08
N ARG A 61 20.83 49.83 4.29
CA ARG A 61 19.40 49.74 3.94
C ARG A 61 18.95 48.31 4.16
N GLU A 62 17.95 48.13 5.02
CA GLU A 62 17.42 46.80 5.38
C GLU A 62 18.53 45.81 5.80
N GLY A 63 19.55 46.30 6.53
CA GLY A 63 20.68 45.50 7.01
C GLY A 63 21.79 45.22 5.98
N GLN A 64 21.68 45.72 4.75
CA GLN A 64 22.74 45.62 3.74
C GLN A 64 23.54 46.92 3.63
N PRO A 65 24.88 46.87 3.61
CA PRO A 65 25.73 48.06 3.50
C PRO A 65 25.62 48.69 2.10
N LEU A 66 25.48 50.01 2.06
CA LEU A 66 25.42 50.82 0.84
C LEU A 66 26.77 51.48 0.55
N THR A 67 27.08 51.64 -0.73
CA THR A 67 28.28 52.36 -1.16
C THR A 67 28.03 53.87 -1.07
N ALA A 68 28.77 54.55 -0.20
CA ALA A 68 28.73 55.99 -0.02
C ALA A 68 30.14 56.58 -0.06
N SER A 69 30.26 57.87 -0.42
CA SER A 69 31.54 58.57 -0.36
C SER A 69 31.75 59.15 1.03
N LEU A 70 32.87 58.79 1.68
CA LEU A 70 33.25 59.30 2.98
C LEU A 70 34.27 60.44 2.84
N GLU A 71 33.95 61.60 3.39
CA GLU A 71 34.84 62.75 3.53
C GLU A 71 35.16 62.99 5.00
N HIS A 72 36.41 63.32 5.32
CA HIS A 72 36.81 63.75 6.66
C HIS A 72 37.21 65.23 6.62
N ARG A 73 36.48 66.08 7.34
CA ARG A 73 36.69 67.54 7.37
C ARG A 73 36.61 68.04 8.80
N ASP A 74 37.64 68.76 9.26
CA ASP A 74 37.71 69.42 10.57
C ASP A 74 37.34 68.54 11.79
N GLY A 75 37.71 67.26 11.76
CA GLY A 75 37.45 66.31 12.86
C GLY A 75 36.04 65.69 12.86
N VAL A 76 35.26 65.93 11.80
CA VAL A 76 33.93 65.33 11.56
C VAL A 76 34.00 64.45 10.31
N PHE A 77 33.46 63.24 10.42
CA PHE A 77 33.27 62.33 9.30
C PHE A 77 31.92 62.61 8.65
N VAL A 78 31.91 62.77 7.33
CA VAL A 78 30.73 63.06 6.52
C VAL A 78 30.58 61.98 5.46
N SER A 79 29.53 61.18 5.54
CA SER A 79 29.22 60.14 4.55
C SER A 79 28.09 60.61 3.65
N ASN A 80 28.39 60.81 2.37
CA ASN A 80 27.45 61.24 1.34
C ASN A 80 26.97 60.04 0.50
N LEU A 81 25.68 59.76 0.59
CA LEU A 81 24.99 58.74 -0.20
C LEU A 81 24.19 59.42 -1.32
N THR A 82 24.63 59.26 -2.56
CA THR A 82 23.93 59.81 -3.74
C THR A 82 23.05 58.75 -4.39
N LEU A 83 21.73 58.93 -4.31
CA LEU A 83 20.73 58.12 -5.01
C LEU A 83 20.48 58.74 -6.40
N ARG A 84 20.81 58.02 -7.48
CA ARG A 84 20.66 58.49 -8.87
C ARG A 84 19.54 57.73 -9.55
N ASN A 85 18.75 58.42 -10.37
CA ASN A 85 17.64 57.84 -11.12
C ASN A 85 16.68 57.03 -10.23
N VAL A 86 16.14 57.69 -9.20
CA VAL A 86 15.38 57.02 -8.14
C VAL A 86 14.05 56.46 -8.66
N THR A 87 13.78 55.18 -8.39
CA THR A 87 12.56 54.42 -8.73
C THR A 87 11.83 53.94 -7.47
N GLY A 88 10.62 53.37 -7.59
CA GLY A 88 9.85 52.84 -6.46
C GLY A 88 10.63 51.86 -5.56
N HIS A 89 11.55 51.07 -6.13
CA HIS A 89 12.44 50.13 -5.42
C HIS A 89 13.45 50.81 -4.47
N HIS A 90 13.57 52.14 -4.51
CA HIS A 90 14.40 52.89 -3.58
C HIS A 90 13.62 53.34 -2.33
N THR A 91 12.31 53.04 -2.25
CA THR A 91 11.52 53.22 -1.02
C THR A 91 12.02 52.27 0.07
N GLY A 92 12.21 52.78 1.29
CA GLY A 92 12.65 51.98 2.43
C GLY A 92 13.37 52.80 3.50
N GLU A 93 13.83 52.12 4.56
CA GLU A 93 14.58 52.74 5.65
C GLU A 93 16.08 52.80 5.33
N TYR A 94 16.65 54.01 5.40
CA TYR A 94 18.08 54.26 5.26
C TYR A 94 18.67 54.61 6.62
N THR A 95 19.57 53.76 7.09
CA THR A 95 20.22 53.91 8.39
C THR A 95 21.68 54.31 8.21
N CYS A 96 22.13 55.30 8.96
CA CYS A 96 23.52 55.63 9.13
C CYS A 96 24.00 55.16 10.51
N THR A 97 25.10 54.42 10.54
CA THR A 97 25.72 53.85 11.75
C THR A 97 27.22 54.12 11.75
N TYR A 98 27.83 54.00 12.93
CA TYR A 98 29.29 53.95 13.03
C TYR A 98 29.81 52.60 12.54
N SER A 99 30.98 52.60 11.90
CA SER A 99 31.62 51.38 11.42
C SER A 99 31.80 50.32 12.54
N PRO A 100 31.38 49.07 12.32
CA PRO A 100 31.38 48.02 13.34
C PRO A 100 32.78 47.63 13.82
N GLU A 101 33.82 47.92 13.04
CA GLU A 101 35.21 47.66 13.44
C GLU A 101 35.70 48.59 14.58
N GLN A 102 34.98 49.67 14.87
CA GLN A 102 35.45 50.75 15.76
C GLN A 102 34.43 51.14 16.87
N ALA A 103 33.30 50.45 17.00
CA ALA A 103 32.22 50.82 17.92
C ALA A 103 31.94 49.76 19.01
N PRO A 104 31.84 50.14 20.30
CA PRO A 104 31.27 49.28 21.34
C PRO A 104 29.73 49.28 21.30
N GLU A 105 29.12 48.11 21.48
CA GLU A 105 27.66 47.90 21.51
C GLU A 105 26.99 48.58 22.74
N PRO A 106 25.83 49.26 22.59
CA PRO A 106 25.12 49.54 21.32
C PRO A 106 25.59 50.85 20.68
N ALA A 107 26.02 50.79 19.41
CA ALA A 107 26.40 51.97 18.64
C ALA A 107 25.18 52.87 18.36
N GLU A 108 25.33 54.18 18.55
CA GLU A 108 24.28 55.16 18.20
C GLU A 108 23.97 55.05 16.69
N ARG A 109 22.69 54.95 16.32
CA ARG A 109 22.22 54.85 14.93
C ARG A 109 21.14 55.89 14.62
N ARG A 110 21.13 56.39 13.39
CA ARG A 110 20.09 57.30 12.87
C ARG A 110 19.49 56.72 11.61
N ALA A 111 18.17 56.72 11.52
CA ALA A 111 17.44 56.20 10.37
C ALA A 111 16.43 57.24 9.87
N LEU A 112 16.16 57.21 8.57
CA LEU A 112 15.05 57.92 7.95
C LEU A 112 14.38 57.01 6.92
N TYR A 113 13.09 57.22 6.68
CA TYR A 113 12.33 56.45 5.69
C TYR A 113 12.15 57.29 4.42
N ILE A 114 12.48 56.73 3.26
CA ILE A 114 12.27 57.39 1.97
C ILE A 114 11.10 56.72 1.26
N TYR A 115 10.16 57.53 0.78
CA TYR A 115 9.10 57.14 -0.14
C TYR A 115 9.40 57.66 -1.54
N VAL A 116 9.20 56.81 -2.54
CA VAL A 116 9.32 57.18 -3.95
C VAL A 116 8.02 56.76 -4.64
N PRO A 117 6.99 57.62 -4.64
CA PRO A 117 5.69 57.28 -5.20
C PRO A 117 5.82 56.86 -6.67
N ASP A 118 5.61 55.58 -6.92
CA ASP A 118 5.74 54.96 -8.23
C ASP A 118 4.42 54.28 -8.60
N PRO A 119 3.64 54.84 -9.53
CA PRO A 119 2.37 54.25 -9.95
C PRO A 119 2.52 52.84 -10.56
N SER A 120 3.72 52.49 -11.06
CA SER A 120 4.01 51.16 -11.60
C SER A 120 4.39 50.13 -10.54
N LEU A 121 4.79 50.58 -9.35
CA LEU A 121 5.17 49.75 -8.22
C LEU A 121 4.51 50.29 -6.94
N VAL A 122 3.27 49.86 -6.71
CA VAL A 122 2.45 50.36 -5.60
C VAL A 122 2.86 49.74 -4.26
N PHE A 123 2.92 48.41 -4.21
CA PHE A 123 3.45 47.66 -3.06
C PHE A 123 4.91 47.29 -3.30
N LEU A 124 5.73 47.35 -2.25
CA LEU A 124 7.07 46.81 -2.29
C LEU A 124 7.01 45.27 -2.27
N PRO A 125 7.76 44.58 -3.16
CA PRO A 125 7.79 43.13 -3.18
C PRO A 125 8.47 42.60 -1.92
N ALA A 126 8.00 41.47 -1.41
CA ALA A 126 8.68 40.78 -0.31
C ALA A 126 10.07 40.30 -0.75
N VAL A 127 11.11 40.64 0.02
CA VAL A 127 12.51 40.41 -0.38
C VAL A 127 12.99 39.02 0.02
N THR A 128 12.43 38.45 1.09
CA THR A 128 12.82 37.14 1.62
C THR A 128 11.64 36.18 1.73
N SER A 129 11.90 34.87 1.74
CA SER A 129 10.88 33.87 2.07
C SER A 129 10.27 34.05 3.45
N GLU A 130 11.02 34.61 4.40
CA GLU A 130 10.56 34.81 5.78
C GLU A 130 9.50 35.91 5.88
N GLU A 131 9.50 36.88 4.95
CA GLU A 131 8.46 37.91 4.85
C GLU A 131 7.15 37.38 4.24
N ILE A 132 7.23 36.31 3.43
CA ILE A 132 6.06 35.65 2.81
C ILE A 132 5.47 34.58 3.73
N PHE A 133 6.31 33.86 4.47
CA PHE A 133 5.95 32.77 5.38
C PHE A 133 6.12 33.22 6.84
N ILE A 134 5.03 33.68 7.45
CA ILE A 134 5.02 34.26 8.79
C ILE A 134 4.61 33.20 9.81
N PHE A 135 5.51 32.83 10.71
CA PHE A 135 5.24 31.86 11.78
C PHE A 135 4.80 32.58 13.06
N THR A 136 3.68 32.16 13.64
CA THR A 136 3.14 32.71 14.89
C THR A 136 2.91 31.62 15.94
N THR A 137 3.10 31.95 17.21
CA THR A 137 2.76 31.07 18.34
C THR A 137 1.34 31.34 18.87
N GLY A 138 0.64 32.32 18.30
CA GLY A 138 -0.72 32.73 18.67
C GLY A 138 -0.83 33.72 19.84
N TYR A 139 0.28 34.05 20.51
CA TYR A 139 0.32 35.01 21.64
C TYR A 139 1.05 36.32 21.34
N THR A 140 1.70 36.43 20.17
CA THR A 140 2.45 37.61 19.73
C THR A 140 1.79 38.23 18.51
N GLU A 141 1.71 39.57 18.48
CA GLU A 141 1.31 40.31 17.28
C GLU A 141 2.31 40.08 16.15
N VAL A 142 1.81 39.81 14.96
CA VAL A 142 2.60 39.62 13.75
C VAL A 142 2.29 40.74 12.75
N VAL A 143 3.23 41.02 11.86
CA VAL A 143 3.10 42.06 10.83
C VAL A 143 3.01 41.40 9.46
N ILE A 144 2.00 41.77 8.68
CA ILE A 144 1.85 41.41 7.26
C ILE A 144 2.48 42.55 6.44
N PRO A 145 3.65 42.35 5.80
CA PRO A 145 4.51 43.44 5.34
C PRO A 145 4.13 44.01 3.96
N CYS A 146 2.88 44.41 3.76
CA CYS A 146 2.44 45.09 2.53
C CYS A 146 2.74 46.60 2.55
N ARG A 147 4.03 46.92 2.45
CA ARG A 147 4.55 48.30 2.43
C ARG A 147 4.25 48.97 1.10
N VAL A 148 3.99 50.29 1.11
CA VAL A 148 3.65 51.07 -0.10
C VAL A 148 4.73 52.08 -0.46
N THR A 149 4.86 52.37 -1.75
CA THR A 149 5.77 53.41 -2.26
C THR A 149 5.24 54.83 -2.07
N ASN A 150 3.93 54.98 -1.84
CA ASN A 150 3.28 56.25 -1.56
C ASN A 150 2.55 56.20 -0.19
N PRO A 151 2.98 57.01 0.80
CA PRO A 151 2.43 56.97 2.16
C PRO A 151 0.98 57.46 2.26
N GLN A 152 0.46 58.12 1.23
CA GLN A 152 -0.92 58.65 1.22
C GLN A 152 -1.94 57.62 0.72
N MET A 153 -1.51 56.40 0.37
CA MET A 153 -2.43 55.37 -0.12
C MET A 153 -3.23 54.71 1.00
N GLN A 154 -4.50 54.42 0.70
CA GLN A 154 -5.36 53.65 1.59
C GLN A 154 -5.29 52.18 1.22
N VAL A 155 -4.76 51.38 2.13
CA VAL A 155 -4.59 49.93 1.94
C VAL A 155 -5.59 49.20 2.83
N THR A 156 -6.18 48.14 2.30
CA THR A 156 -7.11 47.24 3.00
C THR A 156 -6.60 45.80 2.95
N LEU A 157 -6.83 45.04 4.03
CA LEU A 157 -6.39 43.65 4.17
C LEU A 157 -7.52 42.68 3.82
N TYR A 158 -7.21 41.62 3.07
CA TYR A 158 -8.17 40.59 2.67
C TYR A 158 -7.65 39.17 2.95
N GLU A 159 -8.57 38.25 3.25
CA GLU A 159 -8.32 36.81 3.28
C GLU A 159 -8.69 36.24 1.91
N ARG A 160 -7.85 35.36 1.33
CA ARG A 160 -8.05 34.82 -0.02
C ARG A 160 -9.41 34.15 -0.29
N LYS A 161 -10.09 33.65 0.75
CA LYS A 161 -11.39 32.96 0.63
C LYS A 161 -12.61 33.86 0.91
N VAL A 162 -12.39 35.06 1.43
CA VAL A 162 -13.46 35.93 1.95
C VAL A 162 -13.28 37.33 1.34
N GLU A 163 -14.27 37.82 0.61
CA GLU A 163 -14.23 39.13 -0.05
C GLU A 163 -14.43 40.33 0.91
N ASN A 164 -14.68 40.07 2.20
CA ASN A 164 -14.85 41.13 3.17
C ASN A 164 -13.49 41.65 3.66
N PRO A 165 -13.30 42.99 3.73
CA PRO A 165 -12.07 43.56 4.26
C PRO A 165 -11.95 43.25 5.76
N ILE A 166 -10.75 42.85 6.17
CA ILE A 166 -10.42 42.57 7.56
C ILE A 166 -9.99 43.87 8.24
N PRO A 167 -10.65 44.28 9.34
CA PRO A 167 -10.24 45.46 10.08
C PRO A 167 -8.93 45.17 10.80
N ALA A 168 -7.85 45.83 10.39
CA ALA A 168 -6.53 45.77 11.01
C ALA A 168 -5.83 47.14 10.92
N THR A 169 -4.88 47.41 11.81
CA THR A 169 -4.12 48.67 11.82
C THR A 169 -3.02 48.62 10.76
N TYR A 170 -3.06 49.57 9.83
CA TYR A 170 -2.09 49.69 8.74
C TYR A 170 -1.04 50.77 9.03
N ASP A 171 0.24 50.43 8.88
CA ASP A 171 1.38 51.34 8.90
C ASP A 171 2.05 51.31 7.51
N PRO A 172 2.15 52.42 6.77
CA PRO A 172 2.76 52.43 5.44
C PRO A 172 4.24 51.98 5.39
N GLN A 173 4.98 52.09 6.50
CA GLN A 173 6.38 51.66 6.59
C GLN A 173 6.53 50.17 6.90
N GLN A 174 5.54 49.54 7.54
CA GLN A 174 5.65 48.18 8.08
C GLN A 174 4.60 47.21 7.53
N GLY A 175 3.38 47.67 7.24
CA GLY A 175 2.23 46.87 6.79
C GLY A 175 1.13 46.76 7.85
N PHE A 176 0.35 45.67 7.82
CA PHE A 176 -0.71 45.44 8.81
C PHE A 176 -0.20 44.73 10.05
N LYS A 177 -0.46 45.28 11.23
CA LYS A 177 -0.11 44.64 12.51
C LYS A 177 -1.35 44.09 13.21
N GLY A 178 -1.28 42.85 13.67
CA GLY A 178 -2.38 42.23 14.42
C GLY A 178 -2.17 40.77 14.79
N PHE A 179 -3.23 40.16 15.32
CA PHE A 179 -3.33 38.72 15.54
C PHE A 179 -4.09 38.11 14.36
N PHE A 180 -3.38 37.35 13.55
CA PHE A 180 -3.95 36.72 12.37
C PHE A 180 -4.03 35.20 12.56
N GLU A 181 -5.02 34.59 11.92
CA GLU A 181 -5.25 33.15 11.97
C GLU A 181 -4.35 32.42 10.96
N ASP A 182 -4.29 31.09 11.04
CA ASP A 182 -3.52 30.23 10.11
C ASP A 182 -4.20 30.20 8.73
N LYS A 183 -4.01 31.28 7.98
CA LYS A 183 -4.72 31.64 6.75
C LYS A 183 -3.81 32.42 5.81
N THR A 184 -4.33 32.62 4.61
CA THR A 184 -3.63 33.32 3.53
C THR A 184 -4.21 34.71 3.33
N TYR A 185 -3.37 35.73 3.45
CA TYR A 185 -3.74 37.13 3.41
C TYR A 185 -3.07 37.86 2.24
N PHE A 186 -3.70 38.91 1.75
CA PHE A 186 -3.12 39.84 0.77
C PHE A 186 -3.69 41.24 1.02
N CYS A 187 -2.98 42.28 0.59
CA CYS A 187 -3.39 43.67 0.72
C CYS A 187 -3.84 44.21 -0.63
N ARG A 188 -4.79 45.14 -0.61
CA ARG A 188 -5.35 45.78 -1.80
C ARG A 188 -5.41 47.29 -1.64
N THR A 189 -5.19 48.01 -2.72
CA THR A 189 -5.38 49.46 -2.81
C THR A 189 -5.84 49.88 -4.21
N TYR A 190 -6.13 51.16 -4.39
CA TYR A 190 -6.68 51.73 -5.62
C TYR A 190 -5.79 52.87 -6.13
N VAL A 191 -5.41 52.81 -7.41
CA VAL A 191 -4.66 53.87 -8.10
C VAL A 191 -5.40 54.22 -9.38
N ASP A 192 -5.81 55.47 -9.55
CA ASP A 192 -6.59 55.94 -10.71
C ASP A 192 -7.81 55.04 -11.05
N ASP A 193 -8.55 54.62 -10.02
CA ASP A 193 -9.70 53.69 -10.06
C ASP A 193 -9.37 52.25 -10.53
N GLN A 194 -8.09 51.87 -10.57
CA GLN A 194 -7.63 50.51 -10.84
C GLN A 194 -7.22 49.78 -9.54
N GLU A 195 -7.69 48.54 -9.38
CA GLU A 195 -7.34 47.67 -8.26
C GLU A 195 -5.92 47.13 -8.37
N MET A 196 -5.13 47.29 -7.31
CA MET A 196 -3.76 46.81 -7.20
C MET A 196 -3.64 45.93 -5.95
N ASP A 197 -3.18 44.70 -6.14
CA ASP A 197 -2.99 43.70 -5.08
C ASP A 197 -1.51 43.52 -4.74
N SER A 198 -1.21 43.28 -3.46
CA SER A 198 0.13 42.92 -2.99
C SER A 198 0.45 41.45 -3.22
N ASP A 199 1.69 41.07 -2.90
CA ASP A 199 2.05 39.67 -2.69
C ASP A 199 1.17 39.01 -1.63
N THR A 200 1.14 37.68 -1.68
CA THR A 200 0.34 36.87 -0.75
C THR A 200 1.18 36.39 0.42
N PHE A 201 0.68 36.60 1.62
CA PHE A 201 1.33 36.23 2.88
C PHE A 201 0.65 35.01 3.51
N TYR A 202 1.45 34.06 3.96
CA TYR A 202 1.01 32.81 4.57
C TYR A 202 1.36 32.82 6.04
N ILE A 203 0.35 32.71 6.90
CA ILE A 203 0.54 32.72 8.35
C ILE A 203 0.37 31.30 8.88
N TYR A 204 1.36 30.78 9.61
CA TYR A 204 1.36 29.43 10.18
C TYR A 204 1.41 29.48 11.70
N ARG A 205 0.53 28.73 12.37
CA ARG A 205 0.52 28.69 13.84
C ARG A 205 1.29 27.48 14.37
N ILE A 206 2.38 27.73 15.10
CA ILE A 206 3.18 26.67 15.77
C ILE A 206 2.54 26.32 17.12
N GLN A 207 2.31 25.02 17.37
CA GLN A 207 1.69 24.52 18.59
C GLN A 207 2.72 23.86 19.51
N VAL A 208 3.00 24.47 20.67
CA VAL A 208 3.96 23.95 21.66
C VAL A 208 3.20 23.25 22.80
N SER A 209 3.39 21.93 22.97
CA SER A 209 2.80 21.14 24.06
C SER A 209 3.86 20.39 24.90
N SER A 210 3.46 19.73 25.99
CA SER A 210 4.36 19.00 26.90
C SER A 210 5.13 17.85 26.24
N VAL A 211 6.44 17.74 26.52
CA VAL A 211 7.35 16.70 26.01
C VAL A 211 7.03 15.32 26.61
N ASN A 212 6.67 14.34 25.78
CA ASN A 212 6.53 12.93 26.18
C ASN A 212 7.55 12.06 25.42
N ILE A 213 8.47 11.40 26.14
CA ILE A 213 9.60 10.66 25.55
C ILE A 213 9.41 9.15 25.69
N SER A 214 9.66 8.42 24.61
CA SER A 214 9.77 6.96 24.56
C SER A 214 11.13 6.53 23.98
N ILE A 215 11.68 5.40 24.44
CA ILE A 215 12.95 4.85 23.94
C ILE A 215 12.76 3.36 23.62
N SER A 216 13.34 2.88 22.53
CA SER A 216 13.29 1.49 22.07
C SER A 216 14.61 1.09 21.39
N ALA A 217 14.91 -0.20 21.32
CA ALA A 217 16.06 -0.71 20.56
C ALA A 217 15.58 -1.79 19.58
N VAL A 218 16.28 -1.95 18.46
CA VAL A 218 15.94 -2.99 17.47
C VAL A 218 16.18 -4.39 18.05
N GLN A 219 17.25 -4.53 18.82
CA GLN A 219 17.59 -5.75 19.56
C GLN A 219 18.25 -5.35 20.89
N THR A 220 17.90 -6.03 21.97
CA THR A 220 18.51 -5.84 23.29
C THR A 220 19.69 -6.79 23.54
N MET A 221 19.80 -7.86 22.76
CA MET A 221 20.93 -8.79 22.75
C MET A 221 21.54 -8.77 21.34
N VAL A 222 22.85 -8.57 21.25
CA VAL A 222 23.58 -8.37 19.98
C VAL A 222 24.85 -9.22 19.97
N ARG A 223 25.15 -9.94 18.88
CA ARG A 223 26.42 -10.68 18.77
C ARG A 223 27.55 -9.74 18.35
N GLN A 224 28.74 -9.96 18.87
CA GLN A 224 29.92 -9.20 18.46
C GLN A 224 30.05 -9.19 16.92
N GLY A 225 30.24 -8.01 16.32
CA GLY A 225 30.23 -7.85 14.87
C GLY A 225 28.96 -7.23 14.29
N GLU A 226 27.84 -7.31 15.01
CA GLU A 226 26.53 -6.80 14.56
C GLU A 226 26.30 -5.35 14.98
N ASN A 227 25.24 -4.72 14.45
CA ASN A 227 24.99 -3.29 14.69
C ASN A 227 23.99 -3.10 15.84
N VAL A 228 24.30 -2.21 16.78
CA VAL A 228 23.36 -1.80 17.84
C VAL A 228 22.58 -0.58 17.35
N THR A 229 21.24 -0.67 17.33
CA THR A 229 20.36 0.43 16.91
C THR A 229 19.37 0.77 18.02
N VAL A 230 19.40 2.01 18.48
CA VAL A 230 18.54 2.54 19.55
C VAL A 230 17.77 3.76 19.04
N MET A 231 16.47 3.84 19.30
CA MET A 231 15.55 4.87 18.84
C MET A 231 14.90 5.58 20.02
N CYS A 232 14.73 6.90 19.93
CA CYS A 232 14.10 7.73 20.93
C CYS A 232 13.05 8.62 20.27
N THR A 233 11.78 8.48 20.65
CA THR A 233 10.66 9.16 20.01
C THR A 233 9.97 10.10 21.00
N VAL A 234 9.73 11.32 20.56
CA VAL A 234 9.04 12.39 21.29
C VAL A 234 7.70 12.66 20.64
N SER A 235 6.62 12.70 21.42
CA SER A 235 5.28 13.03 20.95
C SER A 235 4.76 14.33 21.56
N GLY A 236 3.99 15.08 20.77
CA GLY A 236 3.29 16.30 21.18
C GLY A 236 4.05 17.62 21.00
N ASN A 237 5.23 17.63 20.37
CA ASN A 237 6.03 18.85 20.21
C ASN A 237 6.68 18.94 18.83
N GLU A 238 6.64 20.12 18.24
CA GLU A 238 7.15 20.42 16.88
C GLU A 238 8.60 20.94 16.91
N LEU A 239 9.15 21.28 18.08
CA LEU A 239 10.51 21.80 18.23
C LEU A 239 11.26 21.21 19.44
N VAL A 240 12.05 20.15 19.20
CA VAL A 240 12.83 19.46 20.23
C VAL A 240 14.26 19.15 19.78
N ASN A 241 15.19 19.08 20.73
CA ASN A 241 16.59 18.75 20.51
C ASN A 241 16.99 17.49 21.27
N PHE A 242 17.75 16.59 20.64
CA PHE A 242 18.13 15.28 21.16
C PHE A 242 19.61 15.21 21.53
N ASN A 243 19.93 14.57 22.65
CA ASN A 243 21.29 14.31 23.10
C ASN A 243 21.41 12.89 23.67
N TRP A 244 22.36 12.10 23.18
CA TRP A 244 22.51 10.69 23.53
C TRP A 244 23.71 10.44 24.45
N ASP A 245 23.57 9.54 25.42
CA ASP A 245 24.67 8.98 26.23
C ASP A 245 24.71 7.46 26.04
N TYR A 246 25.91 6.89 25.88
CA TYR A 246 26.10 5.48 25.60
C TYR A 246 27.52 5.04 26.02
N PRO A 247 27.75 3.74 26.31
CA PRO A 247 28.96 3.26 26.98
C PRO A 247 30.28 3.74 26.35
N ARG A 248 30.42 3.69 25.02
CA ARG A 248 31.66 4.07 24.32
C ARG A 248 31.76 5.57 23.98
N LYS A 249 30.80 6.42 24.35
CA LYS A 249 30.84 7.87 24.05
C LYS A 249 32.11 8.55 24.58
N GLN A 250 32.62 8.10 25.72
CA GLN A 250 33.81 8.64 26.38
C GLN A 250 35.14 8.13 25.80
N ALA A 251 35.12 7.08 24.96
CA ALA A 251 36.31 6.49 24.35
C ALA A 251 36.67 7.10 22.97
N GLY A 252 35.98 8.17 22.54
CA GLY A 252 36.39 9.00 21.40
C GLY A 252 35.77 8.68 20.04
N LYS A 253 34.76 7.81 19.96
CA LYS A 253 34.04 7.51 18.71
C LYS A 253 32.62 8.11 18.76
N ALA A 254 32.51 9.41 18.46
CA ALA A 254 31.22 10.09 18.41
C ALA A 254 30.40 9.63 17.20
N VAL A 255 29.27 8.97 17.45
CA VAL A 255 28.26 8.65 16.43
C VAL A 255 27.26 9.80 16.36
N GLU A 256 27.04 10.34 15.16
CA GLU A 256 25.98 11.33 14.90
C GLU A 256 24.62 10.61 14.80
N PRO A 257 23.64 10.96 15.66
CA PRO A 257 22.31 10.37 15.60
C PRO A 257 21.49 10.95 14.44
N VAL A 258 20.67 10.13 13.80
CA VAL A 258 19.78 10.54 12.69
C VAL A 258 18.41 10.92 13.28
N THR A 259 17.86 12.09 12.92
CA THR A 259 16.52 12.52 13.34
C THR A 259 15.53 12.43 12.20
N ASP A 260 14.40 11.74 12.42
CA ASP A 260 13.31 11.56 11.47
C ASP A 260 11.98 12.12 12.04
N PHE A 261 11.09 12.53 11.14
CA PHE A 261 9.70 12.87 11.46
C PHE A 261 8.78 11.72 11.05
N LEU A 262 7.87 11.29 11.92
CA LEU A 262 6.96 10.18 11.62
C LEU A 262 5.80 10.65 10.71
N PRO A 263 5.60 10.06 9.52
CA PRO A 263 4.52 10.44 8.63
C PRO A 263 3.16 9.93 9.15
N GLY A 264 2.26 10.86 9.47
CA GLY A 264 0.86 10.57 9.86
C GLY A 264 0.44 11.05 11.25
N SER A 265 1.38 11.44 12.09
CA SER A 265 1.13 12.14 13.37
C SER A 265 1.76 13.52 13.28
N SER A 266 0.97 14.60 13.42
CA SER A 266 1.45 15.99 13.26
C SER A 266 2.47 16.43 14.31
N HIS A 267 2.85 15.56 15.26
CA HIS A 267 3.63 15.96 16.44
C HIS A 267 4.58 14.85 16.96
N GLU A 268 5.08 13.92 16.14
CA GLU A 268 6.05 12.89 16.60
C GLU A 268 7.41 12.95 15.89
N ILE A 269 8.47 13.16 16.66
CA ILE A 269 9.86 13.28 16.19
C ILE A 269 10.69 12.15 16.81
N ARG A 270 11.47 11.42 16.02
CA ARG A 270 12.34 10.34 16.49
C ARG A 270 13.82 10.60 16.20
N SER A 271 14.70 10.22 17.12
CA SER A 271 16.16 10.22 16.97
C SER A 271 16.69 8.79 17.03
N ILE A 272 17.64 8.44 16.17
CA ILE A 272 18.15 7.09 15.97
C ILE A 272 19.67 7.08 16.14
N LEU A 273 20.17 6.26 17.06
CA LEU A 273 21.59 6.02 17.34
C LEU A 273 21.99 4.64 16.81
N ILE A 274 22.99 4.58 15.92
CA ILE A 274 23.45 3.34 15.27
C ILE A 274 24.95 3.14 15.54
N ILE A 275 25.30 2.14 16.34
CA ILE A 275 26.70 1.70 16.53
C ILE A 275 26.97 0.54 15.56
N GLN A 276 27.84 0.80 14.58
CA GLN A 276 28.29 -0.22 13.63
C GLN A 276 29.37 -1.10 14.24
N ASN A 277 29.29 -2.41 13.99
CA ASN A 277 30.27 -3.41 14.44
C ASN A 277 30.49 -3.34 15.97
N ALA A 278 29.50 -3.82 16.72
CA ALA A 278 29.48 -3.79 18.16
C ALA A 278 30.55 -4.72 18.76
N GLU A 279 31.22 -4.24 19.79
CA GLU A 279 32.15 -5.02 20.61
C GLU A 279 31.59 -5.16 22.04
N LEU A 280 32.20 -6.01 22.85
CA LEU A 280 31.75 -6.29 24.23
C LEU A 280 31.66 -5.02 25.10
N GLU A 281 32.48 -4.00 24.82
CA GLU A 281 32.47 -2.71 25.51
C GLU A 281 31.27 -1.82 25.16
N ASP A 282 30.55 -2.11 24.07
CA ASP A 282 29.29 -1.41 23.73
C ASP A 282 28.11 -1.92 24.57
N SER A 283 28.32 -2.97 25.36
CA SER A 283 27.31 -3.46 26.31
C SER A 283 27.13 -2.47 27.46
N GLY A 284 25.88 -2.08 27.69
CA GLY A 284 25.54 -1.16 28.78
C GLY A 284 24.25 -0.40 28.52
N THR A 285 24.09 0.71 29.24
CA THR A 285 22.88 1.51 29.20
C THR A 285 23.02 2.69 28.24
N TYR A 286 22.05 2.82 27.35
CA TYR A 286 21.90 3.89 26.37
C TYR A 286 20.83 4.85 26.88
N VAL A 287 21.13 6.15 26.90
CA VAL A 287 20.26 7.20 27.45
C VAL A 287 19.99 8.25 26.38
N CYS A 288 18.72 8.55 26.16
CA CYS A 288 18.27 9.67 25.34
C CYS A 288 17.81 10.82 26.25
N ASN A 289 18.44 11.98 26.12
CA ASN A 289 18.04 13.23 26.75
C ASN A 289 17.41 14.12 25.68
N VAL A 290 16.21 14.64 25.94
CA VAL A 290 15.51 15.54 25.02
C VAL A 290 15.31 16.88 25.71
N SER A 291 15.63 17.98 25.02
CA SER A 291 15.39 19.35 25.46
C SER A 291 14.39 20.05 24.54
N GLU A 292 13.36 20.67 25.12
CA GLU A 292 12.43 21.55 24.42
C GLU A 292 13.10 22.89 24.07
N GLY A 293 12.98 23.33 22.80
CA GLY A 293 13.72 24.48 22.27
C GLY A 293 13.37 25.86 22.86
N TYR A 294 12.23 26.00 23.55
CA TYR A 294 11.72 27.29 24.02
C TYR A 294 11.70 27.48 25.55
N HIS A 295 11.39 26.43 26.32
CA HIS A 295 11.26 26.49 27.79
C HIS A 295 12.37 25.76 28.56
N GLU A 296 13.41 25.26 27.87
CA GLU A 296 14.54 24.50 28.46
C GLU A 296 14.11 23.29 29.32
N LYS A 297 12.88 22.77 29.13
CA LYS A 297 12.45 21.55 29.80
C LYS A 297 13.21 20.37 29.20
N THR A 298 13.79 19.56 30.09
CA THR A 298 14.52 18.35 29.72
C THR A 298 13.86 17.12 30.34
N ASP A 299 13.72 16.06 29.56
CA ASP A 299 13.35 14.73 30.05
C ASP A 299 14.28 13.67 29.46
N ARG A 300 14.40 12.52 30.12
CA ARG A 300 15.37 11.47 29.78
C ARG A 300 14.81 10.05 29.92
N LYS A 301 15.20 9.19 28.99
CA LYS A 301 14.85 7.75 28.98
C LYS A 301 16.05 6.88 28.70
N ASN A 302 16.06 5.66 29.22
CA ASN A 302 17.18 4.72 29.07
C ASN A 302 16.75 3.31 28.68
N ILE A 303 17.66 2.57 28.05
CA ILE A 303 17.51 1.16 27.64
C ILE A 303 18.87 0.45 27.77
N THR A 304 18.88 -0.84 28.08
CA THR A 304 20.13 -1.62 28.24
C THR A 304 20.30 -2.61 27.10
N VAL A 305 21.49 -2.63 26.50
CA VAL A 305 21.85 -3.55 25.41
C VAL A 305 23.02 -4.42 25.86
N GLN A 306 22.90 -5.72 25.62
CA GLN A 306 23.90 -6.74 25.95
C GLN A 306 24.58 -7.23 24.68
N VAL A 307 25.92 -7.14 24.65
CA VAL A 307 26.73 -7.68 23.54
C VAL A 307 27.37 -8.99 23.99
N ILE A 308 27.19 -10.06 23.21
CA ILE A 308 27.70 -11.40 23.50
C ILE A 308 28.77 -11.82 22.48
N GLU A 309 29.72 -12.66 22.90
CA GLU A 309 30.84 -13.10 22.05
C GLU A 309 30.41 -14.15 21.01
N HIS A 310 29.62 -15.15 21.40
CA HIS A 310 29.13 -16.22 20.54
C HIS A 310 27.63 -16.47 20.76
N GLY A 311 26.94 -17.01 19.75
CA GLY A 311 25.56 -17.45 19.90
C GLY A 311 25.41 -18.68 20.81
N PHE A 312 24.18 -19.03 21.16
CA PHE A 312 23.84 -20.18 22.01
C PHE A 312 22.47 -20.77 21.66
N VAL A 313 22.24 -22.04 22.00
CA VAL A 313 20.95 -22.73 21.91
C VAL A 313 20.69 -23.53 23.19
N GLN A 314 19.54 -23.35 23.82
CA GLN A 314 19.17 -24.03 25.06
C GLN A 314 17.69 -24.41 25.13
N PHE A 315 17.40 -25.71 25.29
CA PHE A 315 16.04 -26.19 25.56
C PHE A 315 15.64 -25.93 27.01
N HIS A 316 14.49 -25.28 27.19
CA HIS A 316 13.89 -25.03 28.51
C HIS A 316 12.86 -26.09 28.91
N THR A 317 12.37 -26.86 27.94
CA THR A 317 11.37 -27.90 28.17
C THR A 317 12.03 -29.25 28.45
N HIS A 318 11.67 -29.85 29.59
CA HIS A 318 12.02 -31.24 29.90
C HIS A 318 10.86 -32.16 29.50
N LEU A 319 11.04 -32.95 28.44
CA LEU A 319 10.08 -33.98 28.03
C LEU A 319 10.41 -35.33 28.69
N PRO A 320 9.38 -36.14 29.06
CA PRO A 320 9.60 -37.50 29.51
C PRO A 320 10.11 -38.39 28.36
N SER A 321 10.84 -39.46 28.69
CA SER A 321 11.36 -40.39 27.68
C SER A 321 10.28 -41.03 26.80
N THR A 322 9.07 -41.18 27.33
CA THR A 322 7.90 -41.65 26.58
C THR A 322 6.73 -40.69 26.74
N VAL A 323 6.18 -40.24 25.62
CA VAL A 323 4.97 -39.40 25.53
C VAL A 323 3.81 -40.26 25.02
N TYR A 324 2.62 -40.10 25.60
CA TYR A 324 1.44 -40.90 25.27
C TYR A 324 0.42 -40.08 24.49
N ALA A 325 -0.09 -40.63 23.39
CA ALA A 325 -1.18 -40.04 22.62
C ALA A 325 -2.30 -41.06 22.40
N GLU A 326 -3.56 -40.60 22.32
CA GLU A 326 -4.70 -41.48 22.06
C GLU A 326 -5.08 -41.47 20.57
N VAL A 327 -5.39 -42.65 20.03
CA VAL A 327 -5.82 -42.79 18.63
C VAL A 327 -7.09 -41.96 18.34
N HIS A 328 -7.19 -41.39 17.13
CA HIS A 328 -8.27 -40.51 16.66
C HIS A 328 -8.45 -39.17 17.39
N LYS A 329 -7.78 -38.95 18.53
CA LYS A 329 -7.72 -37.63 19.18
C LYS A 329 -6.57 -36.80 18.59
N SER A 330 -6.64 -35.48 18.75
CA SER A 330 -5.52 -34.60 18.45
C SER A 330 -4.60 -34.50 19.66
N HIS A 331 -3.28 -34.57 19.44
CA HIS A 331 -2.29 -34.42 20.49
C HIS A 331 -1.27 -33.35 20.11
N THR A 332 -0.93 -32.48 21.05
CA THR A 332 -0.03 -31.33 20.82
C THR A 332 1.17 -31.43 21.76
N ILE A 333 2.36 -31.40 21.19
CA ILE A 333 3.63 -31.45 21.93
C ILE A 333 4.30 -30.09 21.77
N GLN A 334 4.56 -29.39 22.87
CA GLN A 334 5.13 -28.04 22.87
C GLN A 334 6.51 -28.05 23.50
N VAL A 335 7.46 -27.35 22.87
CA VAL A 335 8.85 -27.23 23.33
C VAL A 335 9.33 -25.79 23.19
N GLU A 336 9.96 -25.29 24.24
CA GLU A 336 10.54 -23.97 24.34
C GLU A 336 12.07 -24.03 24.24
N VAL A 337 12.61 -23.18 23.38
CA VAL A 337 14.02 -23.06 23.04
C VAL A 337 14.43 -21.61 23.23
N GLU A 338 15.48 -21.36 23.99
CA GLU A 338 16.12 -20.05 24.07
C GLU A 338 17.39 -20.08 23.23
N ALA A 339 17.52 -19.18 22.28
CA ALA A 339 18.67 -19.12 21.40
C ALA A 339 18.88 -17.71 20.86
N TYR A 340 20.13 -17.38 20.58
CA TYR A 340 20.49 -16.18 19.86
C TYR A 340 21.78 -16.45 19.08
N PRO A 341 21.91 -16.03 17.81
CA PRO A 341 20.87 -15.54 16.90
C PRO A 341 19.73 -16.55 16.64
N GLN A 342 18.76 -16.20 15.80
CA GLN A 342 17.58 -17.04 15.55
C GLN A 342 17.96 -18.48 15.14
N PRO A 343 17.48 -19.51 15.85
CA PRO A 343 17.84 -20.90 15.58
C PRO A 343 16.99 -21.48 14.43
N ASN A 344 17.57 -22.44 13.71
CA ASN A 344 16.86 -23.34 12.82
C ASN A 344 16.33 -24.55 13.61
N ILE A 345 15.00 -24.67 13.73
CA ILE A 345 14.33 -25.73 14.49
C ILE A 345 13.68 -26.73 13.54
N VAL A 346 14.08 -28.00 13.65
CA VAL A 346 13.62 -29.10 12.79
C VAL A 346 13.06 -30.25 13.63
N TRP A 347 11.92 -30.80 13.22
CA TRP A 347 11.34 -32.01 13.79
C TRP A 347 11.68 -33.23 12.94
N LEU A 348 12.18 -34.28 13.59
CA LEU A 348 12.50 -35.56 12.98
C LEU A 348 11.64 -36.68 13.58
N LYS A 349 11.17 -37.59 12.74
CA LYS A 349 10.58 -38.88 13.14
C LYS A 349 11.44 -40.01 12.60
N ASP A 350 11.94 -40.88 13.47
CA ASP A 350 12.79 -42.03 13.13
C ASP A 350 13.97 -41.61 12.21
N ASN A 351 14.64 -40.51 12.59
CA ASN A 351 15.74 -39.86 11.85
C ASN A 351 15.38 -39.33 10.45
N LYS A 352 14.09 -39.16 10.14
CA LYS A 352 13.62 -38.52 8.90
C LYS A 352 12.96 -37.19 9.22
N ILE A 353 13.33 -36.15 8.48
CA ILE A 353 12.76 -34.81 8.64
C ILE A 353 11.27 -34.85 8.28
N LEU A 354 10.44 -34.30 9.15
CA LEU A 354 9.01 -34.16 8.90
C LEU A 354 8.76 -32.99 7.94
N THR A 355 8.63 -33.28 6.65
CA THR A 355 8.29 -32.30 5.61
C THR A 355 6.78 -32.14 5.47
N MET A 356 6.30 -30.88 5.42
CA MET A 356 4.87 -30.51 5.32
C MET A 356 4.21 -30.89 3.98
N GLU A 357 4.95 -31.48 3.04
CA GLU A 357 4.56 -31.65 1.64
C GLU A 357 3.54 -32.78 1.37
N SER A 358 3.24 -33.65 2.35
CA SER A 358 2.61 -34.93 2.02
C SER A 358 1.41 -35.42 2.84
N SER A 359 0.83 -34.67 3.79
CA SER A 359 -0.51 -35.02 4.30
C SER A 359 -1.08 -34.07 5.36
N SER A 360 -2.40 -33.95 5.43
CA SER A 360 -3.20 -33.39 6.52
C SER A 360 -3.12 -34.15 7.86
N LYS A 361 -2.00 -34.83 8.14
CA LYS A 361 -1.79 -35.71 9.31
C LYS A 361 -1.21 -34.98 10.54
N PHE A 362 -0.34 -33.99 10.31
CA PHE A 362 0.29 -33.23 11.40
C PHE A 362 0.56 -31.78 10.98
N THR A 363 0.68 -30.88 11.96
CA THR A 363 1.00 -29.46 11.78
C THR A 363 2.14 -29.10 12.72
N ILE A 364 3.20 -28.50 12.19
CA ILE A 364 4.29 -27.92 13.00
C ILE A 364 4.08 -26.40 13.03
N THR A 365 4.01 -25.83 14.22
CA THR A 365 3.97 -24.38 14.42
C THR A 365 5.19 -23.94 15.21
N SER A 366 5.80 -22.82 14.84
CA SER A 366 6.86 -22.19 15.61
C SER A 366 6.48 -20.72 15.81
N ARG A 367 6.52 -20.26 17.06
CA ARG A 367 6.20 -18.88 17.47
C ARG A 367 7.36 -18.28 18.27
N ASN A 368 7.56 -16.98 18.14
CA ASN A 368 8.55 -16.25 18.91
C ASN A 368 7.84 -15.71 20.18
N LEU A 369 8.37 -15.99 21.36
CA LEU A 369 7.86 -15.52 22.65
C LEU A 369 8.57 -14.22 23.10
N SER A 370 9.87 -14.12 22.83
CA SER A 370 10.70 -12.94 23.05
C SER A 370 11.75 -12.84 21.94
N GLU A 371 12.66 -11.87 22.04
CA GLU A 371 13.80 -11.73 21.11
C GLU A 371 14.67 -13.00 21.03
N THR A 372 14.83 -13.72 22.15
CA THR A 372 15.68 -14.92 22.26
C THR A 372 14.90 -16.21 22.51
N ARG A 373 13.59 -16.16 22.80
CA ARG A 373 12.79 -17.34 23.14
C ARG A 373 11.83 -17.73 22.03
N TYR A 374 11.89 -18.99 21.65
CA TYR A 374 11.10 -19.61 20.60
C TYR A 374 10.30 -20.76 21.20
N GLN A 375 9.06 -20.92 20.75
CA GLN A 375 8.25 -22.08 21.08
C GLN A 375 7.84 -22.80 19.81
N THR A 376 8.15 -24.09 19.72
CA THR A 376 7.73 -24.96 18.64
C THR A 376 6.72 -25.97 19.14
N ALA A 377 5.69 -26.26 18.34
CA ALA A 377 4.66 -27.21 18.66
C ALA A 377 4.38 -28.17 17.50
N LEU A 378 4.39 -29.47 17.78
CA LEU A 378 3.94 -30.52 16.87
C LEU A 378 2.51 -30.92 17.24
N VAL A 379 1.56 -30.63 16.35
CA VAL A 379 0.15 -31.01 16.47
C VAL A 379 -0.14 -32.20 15.57
N LEU A 380 -0.40 -33.35 16.17
CA LEU A 380 -0.85 -34.55 15.47
C LEU A 380 -2.37 -34.51 15.38
N VAL A 381 -2.93 -34.48 14.16
CA VAL A 381 -4.37 -34.33 13.93
C VAL A 381 -4.99 -35.69 13.61
N ARG A 382 -5.91 -36.16 14.46
CA ARG A 382 -6.50 -37.52 14.39
C ARG A 382 -5.41 -38.59 14.34
N VAL A 383 -4.69 -38.68 15.46
CA VAL A 383 -3.54 -39.57 15.64
C VAL A 383 -3.82 -40.97 15.12
N LYS A 384 -2.93 -41.47 14.27
CA LYS A 384 -2.96 -42.83 13.75
C LYS A 384 -1.94 -43.71 14.46
N GLN A 385 -2.19 -45.01 14.45
CA GLN A 385 -1.29 -45.99 15.05
C GLN A 385 0.10 -46.02 14.40
N GLU A 386 0.18 -45.81 13.09
CA GLU A 386 1.43 -45.72 12.32
C GLU A 386 2.31 -44.52 12.68
N GLU A 387 1.79 -43.57 13.46
CA GLU A 387 2.50 -42.35 13.85
C GLU A 387 3.34 -42.54 15.13
N GLY A 388 3.24 -43.68 15.82
CA GLY A 388 4.18 -44.04 16.88
C GLY A 388 5.63 -44.15 16.37
N GLY A 389 6.60 -43.85 17.24
CA GLY A 389 8.04 -43.88 16.89
C GLY A 389 8.90 -42.94 17.73
N PHE A 390 10.16 -42.78 17.35
CA PHE A 390 11.10 -41.86 17.99
C PHE A 390 11.04 -40.47 17.34
N TYR A 391 10.76 -39.46 18.14
CA TYR A 391 10.74 -38.07 17.71
C TYR A 391 11.95 -37.34 18.28
N THR A 392 12.61 -36.54 17.43
CA THR A 392 13.76 -35.71 17.83
C THR A 392 13.55 -34.30 17.33
N ILE A 393 13.80 -33.33 18.21
CA ILE A 393 13.74 -31.90 17.92
C ILE A 393 15.18 -31.42 17.89
N ARG A 394 15.58 -30.82 16.79
CA ARG A 394 16.93 -30.30 16.59
C ARG A 394 16.87 -28.80 16.40
N ALA A 395 17.54 -28.06 17.28
CA ALA A 395 17.68 -26.62 17.20
C ALA A 395 19.14 -26.29 16.97
N SER A 396 19.45 -25.57 15.89
CA SER A 396 20.82 -25.30 15.46
C SER A 396 21.00 -23.86 14.98
N HIS A 397 22.15 -23.28 15.30
CA HIS A 397 22.68 -22.03 14.77
C HIS A 397 24.15 -22.26 14.38
N GLU A 398 24.79 -21.30 13.70
CA GLU A 398 26.21 -21.40 13.30
C GLU A 398 27.16 -21.71 14.48
N ASP A 399 26.81 -21.22 15.67
CA ASP A 399 27.64 -21.27 16.87
C ASP A 399 27.32 -22.45 17.81
N ASP A 400 26.11 -23.02 17.76
CA ASP A 400 25.67 -24.05 18.71
C ASP A 400 24.53 -24.93 18.14
N GLU A 401 24.47 -26.19 18.55
CA GLU A 401 23.47 -27.17 18.14
C GLU A 401 23.07 -28.07 19.32
N GLN A 402 21.76 -28.19 19.54
CA GLN A 402 21.18 -29.03 20.59
C GLN A 402 20.06 -29.91 20.04
N GLU A 403 19.88 -31.08 20.64
CA GLU A 403 18.82 -32.04 20.30
C GLU A 403 18.03 -32.52 21.53
N LEU A 404 16.73 -32.71 21.36
CA LEU A 404 15.82 -33.26 22.37
C LEU A 404 15.00 -34.41 21.76
N SER A 405 15.15 -35.63 22.29
CA SER A 405 14.50 -36.84 21.78
C SER A 405 13.54 -37.49 22.78
N PHE A 406 12.43 -38.03 22.28
CA PHE A 406 11.44 -38.78 23.07
C PHE A 406 10.73 -39.85 22.21
N HIS A 407 10.17 -40.88 22.85
CA HIS A 407 9.39 -41.93 22.18
C HIS A 407 7.89 -41.64 22.27
N LEU A 408 7.18 -41.64 21.14
CA LEU A 408 5.72 -41.45 21.10
C LEU A 408 5.00 -42.81 21.06
N GLN A 409 4.24 -43.11 22.10
CA GLN A 409 3.39 -44.31 22.19
C GLN A 409 1.92 -43.97 21.95
N ILE A 410 1.28 -44.69 21.02
CA ILE A 410 -0.13 -44.50 20.68
C ILE A 410 -1.00 -45.49 21.46
N ASN A 411 -1.79 -44.98 22.39
CA ASN A 411 -2.73 -45.76 23.17
C ASN A 411 -4.07 -45.88 22.41
N VAL A 412 -4.64 -47.09 22.44
CA VAL A 412 -5.87 -47.50 21.74
C VAL A 412 -6.85 -48.04 22.78
N PRO A 413 -8.10 -47.54 22.85
CA PRO A 413 -9.09 -48.02 23.80
C PRO A 413 -9.39 -49.51 23.57
N ALA A 414 -9.71 -50.22 24.65
CA ALA A 414 -10.08 -51.63 24.57
C ALA A 414 -11.38 -51.80 23.77
N LYS A 415 -11.37 -52.68 22.77
CA LYS A 415 -12.54 -52.95 21.93
C LYS A 415 -12.74 -54.44 21.71
N VAL A 416 -14.00 -54.88 21.75
CA VAL A 416 -14.36 -56.23 21.31
C VAL A 416 -14.27 -56.30 19.78
N VAL A 417 -13.38 -57.14 19.28
CA VAL A 417 -13.18 -57.35 17.84
C VAL A 417 -14.13 -58.43 17.33
N ASP A 418 -14.34 -59.47 18.13
CA ASP A 418 -15.10 -60.64 17.70
C ASP A 418 -15.76 -61.30 18.92
N LEU A 419 -17.06 -61.57 18.83
CA LEU A 419 -17.81 -62.33 19.81
C LEU A 419 -18.54 -63.45 19.06
N LYS A 420 -18.00 -64.67 19.14
CA LYS A 420 -18.48 -65.82 18.37
C LYS A 420 -19.05 -66.89 19.27
N GLU A 421 -20.25 -67.33 18.92
CA GLU A 421 -20.80 -68.59 19.38
C GLU A 421 -20.28 -69.72 18.49
N ASN A 422 -19.49 -70.62 19.07
CA ASN A 422 -19.12 -71.88 18.46
C ASN A 422 -20.04 -72.95 19.04
N SER A 423 -21.08 -73.29 18.28
CA SER A 423 -21.97 -74.41 18.60
C SER A 423 -21.40 -75.70 18.02
N SER A 424 -21.00 -76.61 18.89
CA SER A 424 -20.68 -77.98 18.50
C SER A 424 -22.01 -78.71 18.26
N ALA A 425 -22.40 -78.86 16.99
CA ALA A 425 -23.71 -79.39 16.56
C ALA A 425 -24.04 -80.83 17.02
N SER A 426 -23.19 -81.48 17.83
CA SER A 426 -23.34 -82.87 18.27
C SER A 426 -23.29 -83.10 19.79
N SER A 427 -22.96 -82.10 20.63
CA SER A 427 -22.81 -82.31 22.08
C SER A 427 -23.72 -81.47 22.99
N GLY A 428 -24.52 -80.54 22.45
CA GLY A 428 -25.36 -79.65 23.27
C GLY A 428 -24.58 -78.58 24.05
N GLU A 429 -23.26 -78.53 23.88
CA GLU A 429 -22.35 -77.60 24.53
C GLU A 429 -22.17 -76.35 23.65
N GLN A 430 -22.47 -75.18 24.23
CA GLN A 430 -22.30 -73.88 23.57
C GLN A 430 -21.03 -73.22 24.11
N THR A 431 -20.10 -72.90 23.22
CA THR A 431 -18.88 -72.18 23.58
C THR A 431 -18.92 -70.78 23.01
N VAL A 432 -18.61 -69.78 23.82
CA VAL A 432 -18.59 -68.38 23.39
C VAL A 432 -17.16 -67.87 23.51
N THR A 433 -16.63 -67.34 22.41
CA THR A 433 -15.28 -66.79 22.34
C THR A 433 -15.36 -65.29 22.16
N CYS A 434 -14.73 -64.53 23.07
CA CYS A 434 -14.59 -63.08 22.97
C CYS A 434 -13.13 -62.73 22.68
N SER A 435 -12.89 -62.07 21.54
CA SER A 435 -11.58 -61.55 21.13
C SER A 435 -11.60 -60.03 21.24
N ALA A 436 -10.62 -59.46 21.93
CA ALA A 436 -10.48 -58.04 22.17
C ALA A 436 -9.10 -57.53 21.75
N GLU A 437 -9.04 -56.29 21.26
CA GLU A 437 -7.79 -55.61 20.92
C GLU A 437 -7.68 -54.27 21.66
N GLY A 438 -6.47 -53.87 22.05
CA GLY A 438 -6.20 -52.59 22.73
C GLY A 438 -4.74 -52.35 23.07
N MET A 439 -4.38 -51.09 23.33
CA MET A 439 -3.08 -50.69 23.89
C MET A 439 -3.31 -49.60 24.96
N PRO A 440 -2.99 -49.84 26.23
CA PRO A 440 -2.33 -51.02 26.80
C PRO A 440 -3.21 -52.28 26.77
N GLN A 441 -2.67 -53.40 27.23
CA GLN A 441 -3.33 -54.70 27.25
C GLN A 441 -4.76 -54.63 27.85
N PRO A 442 -5.79 -55.06 27.11
CA PRO A 442 -7.17 -55.07 27.60
C PRO A 442 -7.44 -56.27 28.53
N GLU A 443 -8.32 -56.06 29.51
CA GLU A 443 -8.80 -57.10 30.43
C GLU A 443 -10.25 -57.48 30.11
N ILE A 444 -10.53 -58.80 30.01
CA ILE A 444 -11.84 -59.34 29.65
C ILE A 444 -12.55 -59.92 30.88
N SER A 445 -13.82 -59.55 31.06
CA SER A 445 -14.70 -60.04 32.12
C SER A 445 -16.06 -60.48 31.54
N TRP A 446 -16.65 -61.52 32.10
CA TRP A 446 -17.91 -62.10 31.66
C TRP A 446 -19.02 -61.87 32.67
N SER A 447 -20.21 -61.51 32.19
CA SER A 447 -21.42 -61.35 33.02
C SER A 447 -22.66 -61.92 32.33
N THR A 448 -23.64 -62.39 33.11
CA THR A 448 -24.88 -62.99 32.60
C THR A 448 -26.10 -62.27 33.13
N CYS A 449 -27.14 -62.14 32.33
CA CYS A 449 -28.44 -61.66 32.80
C CYS A 449 -29.56 -62.63 32.47
N SER A 450 -30.31 -63.04 33.51
CA SER A 450 -31.44 -63.96 33.44
C SER A 450 -32.78 -63.28 33.11
N ASP A 451 -32.89 -61.94 33.17
CA ASP A 451 -34.15 -61.21 32.93
C ASP A 451 -33.98 -60.11 31.86
N ILE A 452 -34.32 -60.45 30.61
CA ILE A 452 -34.07 -59.65 29.40
C ILE A 452 -34.72 -58.26 29.46
N LYS A 453 -35.83 -58.10 30.21
CA LYS A 453 -36.56 -56.82 30.32
C LYS A 453 -35.95 -55.85 31.34
N TRP A 454 -35.31 -56.37 32.39
CA TRP A 454 -34.74 -55.56 33.48
C TRP A 454 -33.33 -55.04 33.13
N CYS A 455 -32.56 -55.82 32.38
CA CYS A 455 -31.17 -55.48 32.05
C CYS A 455 -30.99 -54.33 31.04
N SER A 456 -32.03 -53.96 30.29
CA SER A 456 -31.95 -52.87 29.29
C SER A 456 -32.20 -51.47 29.85
N THR A 457 -32.72 -51.32 31.07
CA THR A 457 -33.21 -50.01 31.57
C THR A 457 -32.47 -49.44 32.78
N LYS A 458 -31.76 -50.25 33.58
CA LYS A 458 -30.89 -49.75 34.68
C LYS A 458 -29.66 -50.64 34.80
N GLY A 459 -28.47 -50.09 34.54
CA GLY A 459 -27.20 -50.81 34.42
C GLY A 459 -26.66 -51.40 35.73
N GLN A 460 -27.22 -52.52 36.20
CA GLN A 460 -26.53 -53.41 37.12
C GLN A 460 -26.37 -54.80 36.48
N PRO A 461 -25.13 -55.29 36.25
CA PRO A 461 -24.91 -56.67 35.86
C PRO A 461 -25.11 -57.60 37.05
N THR A 462 -25.88 -58.64 36.79
CA THR A 462 -26.05 -59.88 37.55
C THR A 462 -24.79 -60.75 37.41
N ARG A 463 -24.36 -61.36 38.53
CA ARG A 463 -23.25 -62.33 38.75
C ARG A 463 -22.11 -62.32 37.71
N LEU A 464 -20.94 -61.80 38.11
CA LEU A 464 -19.67 -62.02 37.41
C LEU A 464 -19.36 -63.52 37.35
N LEU A 465 -19.08 -64.01 36.15
CA LEU A 465 -18.62 -65.36 35.92
C LEU A 465 -17.12 -65.41 36.16
N GLY A 466 -16.71 -65.97 37.30
CA GLY A 466 -15.31 -66.18 37.67
C GLY A 466 -15.01 -67.66 37.90
N ASN A 467 -13.73 -67.99 38.05
CA ASN A 467 -13.20 -69.35 38.24
C ASN A 467 -13.71 -70.13 39.48
N GLU A 468 -14.71 -69.63 40.21
CA GLU A 468 -15.16 -70.18 41.50
C GLU A 468 -16.39 -71.09 41.42
N SER A 469 -16.84 -71.48 40.22
CA SER A 469 -17.87 -72.52 40.05
C SER A 469 -17.37 -73.67 39.18
N ALA A 470 -17.48 -74.90 39.67
CA ALA A 470 -17.04 -76.13 38.98
C ALA A 470 -17.78 -76.45 37.67
N GLU A 471 -18.73 -75.60 37.24
CA GLU A 471 -19.60 -75.81 36.08
C GLU A 471 -19.28 -74.86 34.90
N ILE A 472 -18.28 -73.97 35.03
CA ILE A 472 -17.97 -72.93 34.04
C ILE A 472 -16.45 -72.75 33.90
N GLY A 473 -15.91 -73.04 32.72
CA GLY A 473 -14.49 -72.85 32.39
C GLY A 473 -14.24 -71.55 31.61
N VAL A 474 -13.39 -70.67 32.15
CA VAL A 474 -12.90 -69.46 31.46
C VAL A 474 -11.41 -69.61 31.16
N GLN A 475 -11.01 -69.51 29.90
CA GLN A 475 -9.60 -69.49 29.49
C GLN A 475 -9.29 -68.18 28.80
N THR A 476 -8.25 -67.46 29.23
CA THR A 476 -7.86 -66.17 28.64
C THR A 476 -6.40 -66.20 28.20
N ASN A 477 -6.17 -65.98 26.90
CA ASN A 477 -4.84 -65.92 26.29
C ASN A 477 -4.59 -64.52 25.72
N ALA A 478 -3.46 -63.91 26.10
CA ALA A 478 -3.03 -62.62 25.57
C ALA A 478 -1.83 -62.78 24.64
N SER A 479 -1.84 -62.10 23.50
CA SER A 479 -0.78 -62.09 22.50
C SER A 479 -0.48 -60.66 22.07
N TYR A 480 0.80 -60.31 21.95
CA TYR A 480 1.22 -59.00 21.46
C TYR A 480 1.55 -59.07 19.96
N HIS A 481 0.86 -58.26 19.16
CA HIS A 481 1.10 -58.16 17.73
C HIS A 481 2.04 -57.00 17.44
N ALA A 482 3.34 -57.29 17.24
CA ALA A 482 4.38 -56.28 17.00
C ALA A 482 4.12 -55.42 15.75
N GLU A 483 3.56 -55.98 14.67
CA GLU A 483 3.24 -55.25 13.44
C GLU A 483 2.12 -54.23 13.64
N ARG A 484 1.15 -54.55 14.50
CA ARG A 484 0.01 -53.68 14.78
C ARG A 484 0.17 -52.89 16.06
N GLN A 485 1.26 -53.06 16.83
CA GLN A 485 1.46 -52.38 18.11
C GLN A 485 0.23 -52.52 19.04
N LEU A 486 -0.40 -53.70 19.12
CA LEU A 486 -1.61 -53.94 19.92
C LEU A 486 -1.52 -55.27 20.66
N TYR A 487 -2.16 -55.34 21.82
CA TYR A 487 -2.46 -56.60 22.47
C TYR A 487 -3.77 -57.14 21.93
N ARG A 488 -3.77 -58.42 21.57
CA ARG A 488 -4.97 -59.20 21.28
C ARG A 488 -5.18 -60.22 22.38
N VAL A 489 -6.33 -60.13 23.04
CA VAL A 489 -6.71 -60.99 24.16
C VAL A 489 -7.94 -61.79 23.76
N ASN A 490 -7.86 -63.10 23.86
CA ASN A 490 -8.95 -64.02 23.55
C ASN A 490 -9.38 -64.72 24.84
N SER A 491 -10.64 -64.57 25.22
CA SER A 491 -11.26 -65.28 26.34
C SER A 491 -12.33 -66.24 25.80
N THR A 492 -12.31 -67.50 26.22
CA THR A 492 -13.33 -68.51 25.88
C THR A 492 -14.14 -68.87 27.12
N LEU A 493 -15.46 -68.93 26.95
CA LEU A 493 -16.43 -69.36 27.96
C LEU A 493 -17.14 -70.62 27.47
N GLN A 494 -17.14 -71.68 28.29
CA GLN A 494 -17.82 -72.95 27.98
C GLN A 494 -19.10 -73.10 28.84
N LEU A 495 -20.24 -73.41 28.21
CA LEU A 495 -21.55 -73.58 28.84
C LEU A 495 -22.17 -74.94 28.45
N HIS A 496 -22.59 -75.74 29.45
CA HIS A 496 -23.02 -77.13 29.24
C HIS A 496 -24.47 -77.33 28.78
N THR A 497 -25.46 -76.50 29.19
CA THR A 497 -26.84 -76.50 28.63
C THR A 497 -27.54 -75.14 28.81
N VAL A 498 -28.23 -74.63 27.78
CA VAL A 498 -29.00 -73.37 27.82
C VAL A 498 -30.48 -73.64 27.53
N HIS A 499 -31.32 -73.61 28.57
CA HIS A 499 -32.74 -73.96 28.49
C HIS A 499 -33.68 -72.76 28.22
N GLU A 500 -33.20 -71.54 28.45
CA GLU A 500 -33.91 -70.27 28.24
C GLU A 500 -32.96 -69.26 27.57
N PRO A 501 -33.48 -68.27 26.80
CA PRO A 501 -32.62 -67.30 26.13
C PRO A 501 -31.79 -66.50 27.13
N LEU A 502 -30.48 -66.72 27.13
CA LEU A 502 -29.53 -66.10 28.06
C LEU A 502 -28.83 -64.92 27.38
N LEU A 503 -28.80 -63.77 28.04
CA LEU A 503 -27.99 -62.62 27.62
C LEU A 503 -26.61 -62.72 28.25
N LEU A 504 -25.60 -62.99 27.43
CA LEU A 504 -24.19 -63.02 27.85
C LEU A 504 -23.52 -61.72 27.43
N ARG A 505 -22.82 -61.07 28.37
CA ARG A 505 -22.07 -59.83 28.12
C ARG A 505 -20.58 -60.07 28.32
N CYS A 506 -19.81 -59.91 27.25
CA CYS A 506 -18.36 -59.77 27.32
C CYS A 506 -18.03 -58.29 27.55
N THR A 507 -17.44 -57.96 28.70
CA THR A 507 -16.99 -56.61 29.02
C THR A 507 -15.48 -56.57 29.00
N VAL A 508 -14.93 -55.71 28.15
CA VAL A 508 -13.50 -55.52 27.95
C VAL A 508 -13.15 -54.11 28.41
N HIS A 509 -12.10 -53.97 29.20
CA HIS A 509 -11.68 -52.66 29.68
C HIS A 509 -10.17 -52.50 29.64
N ASN A 510 -9.74 -51.27 29.42
CA ASN A 510 -8.40 -50.79 29.73
C ASN A 510 -8.50 -49.41 30.40
N PHE A 511 -7.38 -48.79 30.77
CA PHE A 511 -7.42 -47.47 31.42
C PHE A 511 -8.03 -46.34 30.55
N LEU A 512 -8.20 -46.55 29.23
CA LEU A 512 -8.78 -45.56 28.32
C LEU A 512 -10.28 -45.72 28.11
N GLY A 513 -10.82 -46.93 28.24
CA GLY A 513 -12.22 -47.17 27.96
C GLY A 513 -12.66 -48.60 28.21
N THR A 514 -13.98 -48.73 28.30
CA THR A 514 -14.67 -50.00 28.46
C THR A 514 -15.59 -50.19 27.25
N ASP A 515 -15.48 -51.33 26.62
CA ASP A 515 -16.39 -51.77 25.56
C ASP A 515 -17.06 -53.07 26.01
N SER A 516 -18.32 -53.21 25.68
CA SER A 516 -19.08 -54.41 26.05
C SER A 516 -19.96 -54.84 24.90
N GLN A 517 -19.88 -56.11 24.55
CA GLN A 517 -20.72 -56.69 23.53
C GLN A 517 -21.57 -57.79 24.13
N ASP A 518 -22.86 -57.71 23.82
CA ASP A 518 -23.86 -58.65 24.29
C ASP A 518 -24.17 -59.65 23.19
N ILE A 519 -24.26 -60.93 23.54
CA ILE A 519 -24.77 -61.99 22.68
C ILE A 519 -25.94 -62.67 23.40
N THR A 520 -27.10 -62.64 22.75
CA THR A 520 -28.27 -63.42 23.19
C THR A 520 -28.13 -64.82 22.63
N LEU A 521 -27.94 -65.80 23.51
CA LEU A 521 -28.03 -67.20 23.14
C LEU A 521 -29.51 -67.54 23.04
N VAL A 522 -30.04 -67.68 21.83
CA VAL A 522 -31.47 -67.93 21.57
C VAL A 522 -31.63 -69.36 21.05
N PRO A 523 -32.57 -70.15 21.58
CA PRO A 523 -32.94 -71.41 20.94
C PRO A 523 -33.53 -71.14 19.55
N HIS A 524 -32.96 -71.77 18.52
CA HIS A 524 -33.29 -71.51 17.11
C HIS A 524 -34.79 -71.60 16.78
N ALA A 525 -35.46 -70.45 16.65
CA ALA A 525 -36.66 -70.26 15.83
C ALA A 525 -36.88 -68.78 15.48
N LEU A 526 -37.14 -68.49 14.19
CA LEU A 526 -37.42 -67.19 13.55
C LEU A 526 -38.89 -67.17 13.03
N PRO A 527 -39.49 -66.06 12.50
CA PRO A 527 -38.98 -64.69 12.25
C PRO A 527 -39.98 -63.51 12.50
N PHE A 528 -39.54 -62.25 12.37
CA PHE A 528 -40.37 -61.13 11.85
C PHE A 528 -39.54 -60.17 10.98
N LYS A 529 -39.76 -60.16 9.66
CA LYS A 529 -39.01 -59.37 8.65
C LYS A 529 -39.86 -58.31 7.91
N VAL A 530 -41.07 -57.99 8.38
CA VAL A 530 -42.02 -57.17 7.58
C VAL A 530 -42.00 -55.67 7.94
N LEU A 531 -41.41 -55.27 9.07
CA LEU A 531 -41.44 -53.87 9.52
C LEU A 531 -40.39 -52.95 8.84
N ILE A 532 -39.30 -53.52 8.31
CA ILE A 532 -38.15 -52.74 7.82
C ILE A 532 -38.45 -52.08 6.46
N ILE A 533 -39.37 -52.64 5.67
CA ILE A 533 -39.60 -52.20 4.29
C ILE A 533 -40.42 -50.90 4.21
N SER A 534 -41.28 -50.61 5.21
CA SER A 534 -42.15 -49.42 5.19
C SER A 534 -41.43 -48.11 5.53
N VAL A 535 -40.36 -48.16 6.34
CA VAL A 535 -39.59 -46.98 6.78
C VAL A 535 -38.70 -46.41 5.66
N ILE A 536 -38.20 -47.28 4.78
CA ILE A 536 -37.28 -46.91 3.69
C ILE A 536 -38.00 -46.09 2.61
N LEU A 537 -39.29 -46.35 2.37
CA LEU A 537 -40.06 -45.68 1.32
C LEU A 537 -40.37 -44.20 1.65
N ALA A 538 -40.59 -43.88 2.93
CA ALA A 538 -40.93 -42.53 3.37
C ALA A 538 -39.73 -41.56 3.34
N LEU A 539 -38.52 -42.05 3.60
CA LEU A 539 -37.29 -41.25 3.56
C LEU A 539 -36.91 -40.83 2.13
N LEU A 540 -37.25 -41.65 1.12
CA LEU A 540 -36.91 -41.36 -0.27
C LEU A 540 -37.62 -40.10 -0.81
N VAL A 541 -38.88 -39.88 -0.42
CA VAL A 541 -39.70 -38.75 -0.91
C VAL A 541 -39.23 -37.40 -0.36
N LEU A 542 -38.80 -37.35 0.90
CA LEU A 542 -38.30 -36.12 1.54
C LEU A 542 -36.98 -35.63 0.91
N THR A 543 -36.13 -36.54 0.46
CA THR A 543 -34.84 -36.18 -0.16
C THR A 543 -35.01 -35.49 -1.52
N VAL A 544 -36.01 -35.88 -2.31
CA VAL A 544 -36.27 -35.30 -3.64
C VAL A 544 -36.76 -33.85 -3.55
N ILE A 545 -37.60 -33.53 -2.56
CA ILE A 545 -38.15 -32.17 -2.37
C ILE A 545 -37.04 -31.20 -1.91
N SER A 546 -36.15 -31.66 -1.02
CA SER A 546 -34.99 -30.87 -0.58
C SER A 546 -34.04 -30.53 -1.74
N LEU A 547 -33.83 -31.47 -2.68
CA LEU A 547 -32.98 -31.29 -3.85
C LEU A 547 -33.50 -30.19 -4.79
N ILE A 548 -34.82 -30.12 -4.98
CA ILE A 548 -35.47 -29.11 -5.85
C ILE A 548 -35.33 -27.70 -5.28
N ILE A 549 -35.50 -27.53 -3.96
CA ILE A 549 -35.32 -26.24 -3.27
C ILE A 549 -33.86 -25.76 -3.38
N LEU A 550 -32.90 -26.67 -3.25
CA LEU A 550 -31.47 -26.37 -3.43
C LEU A 550 -31.14 -25.89 -4.84
N ILE A 551 -31.73 -26.50 -5.88
CA ILE A 551 -31.53 -26.11 -7.28
C ILE A 551 -32.06 -24.70 -7.56
N VAL A 552 -33.21 -24.34 -6.99
CA VAL A 552 -33.80 -22.99 -7.14
C VAL A 552 -32.96 -21.91 -6.45
N LEU A 553 -32.40 -22.21 -5.27
CA LEU A 553 -31.47 -21.30 -4.58
C LEU A 553 -30.11 -21.18 -5.29
N TRP A 554 -29.74 -22.16 -6.11
CA TRP A 554 -28.50 -22.17 -6.89
C TRP A 554 -28.53 -21.19 -8.08
N GLN A 555 -29.70 -20.94 -8.66
CA GLN A 555 -29.85 -20.06 -9.85
C GLN A 555 -29.81 -18.56 -9.54
N LYS A 556 -29.90 -18.12 -8.28
CA LYS A 556 -30.02 -16.69 -7.90
C LYS A 556 -28.73 -15.95 -7.49
N LYS A 557 -27.51 -16.52 -7.66
CA LYS A 557 -26.24 -15.83 -7.32
C LYS A 557 -25.50 -15.28 -8.56
N PRO A 558 -24.89 -14.07 -8.48
CA PRO A 558 -24.22 -13.42 -9.61
C PRO A 558 -23.01 -14.22 -10.14
N ARG A 559 -22.71 -14.06 -11.44
CA ARG A 559 -21.63 -14.75 -12.18
C ARG A 559 -20.46 -13.78 -12.44
N TYR A 560 -19.24 -14.30 -12.38
CA TYR A 560 -18.02 -13.57 -12.76
C TYR A 560 -17.76 -13.72 -14.28
N GLU A 561 -17.60 -12.60 -14.99
CA GLU A 561 -17.24 -12.52 -16.41
C GLU A 561 -15.90 -11.76 -16.57
N ILE A 562 -15.10 -12.15 -17.56
CA ILE A 562 -13.76 -11.59 -17.86
C ILE A 562 -13.89 -10.25 -18.59
N ARG A 563 -12.98 -9.30 -18.31
CA ARG A 563 -13.04 -7.95 -18.89
C ARG A 563 -12.32 -7.83 -20.24
N TRP A 564 -11.33 -8.66 -20.53
CA TRP A 564 -10.60 -8.62 -21.80
C TRP A 564 -11.34 -9.43 -22.85
N LYS A 565 -11.57 -8.84 -24.03
CA LYS A 565 -12.11 -9.55 -25.20
C LYS A 565 -11.30 -9.24 -26.45
N VAL A 566 -11.03 -10.27 -27.24
CA VAL A 566 -10.34 -10.20 -28.52
C VAL A 566 -11.40 -10.09 -29.63
N ILE A 567 -11.23 -9.15 -30.56
CA ILE A 567 -12.17 -8.95 -31.68
C ILE A 567 -11.77 -9.89 -32.83
N GLU A 568 -12.72 -10.70 -33.29
CA GLU A 568 -12.55 -11.68 -34.39
C GLU A 568 -12.76 -11.04 -35.77
N SER A 569 -13.83 -10.24 -35.89
CA SER A 569 -14.17 -9.51 -37.11
C SER A 569 -15.05 -8.30 -36.80
N VAL A 570 -15.04 -7.33 -37.71
CA VAL A 570 -15.91 -6.15 -37.71
C VAL A 570 -16.86 -6.31 -38.90
N SER A 571 -18.17 -6.17 -38.66
CA SER A 571 -19.17 -6.19 -39.74
C SER A 571 -18.87 -5.10 -40.78
N SER A 572 -19.25 -5.32 -42.04
CA SER A 572 -18.97 -4.42 -43.17
C SER A 572 -19.54 -2.99 -43.01
N ASP A 573 -20.43 -2.79 -42.05
CA ASP A 573 -21.04 -1.51 -41.66
C ASP A 573 -20.35 -0.84 -40.46
N GLY A 574 -19.37 -1.47 -39.79
CA GLY A 574 -18.57 -0.88 -38.70
C GLY A 574 -19.27 -0.76 -37.33
N HIS A 575 -20.53 -1.19 -37.22
CA HIS A 575 -21.36 -0.99 -36.03
C HIS A 575 -21.56 -2.27 -35.18
N GLU A 576 -21.11 -3.43 -35.64
CA GLU A 576 -21.20 -4.70 -34.91
C GLU A 576 -19.83 -5.41 -34.86
N TYR A 577 -19.38 -5.71 -33.64
CA TYR A 577 -18.09 -6.32 -33.34
C TYR A 577 -18.31 -7.75 -32.85
N ILE A 578 -17.75 -8.75 -33.55
CA ILE A 578 -17.78 -10.15 -33.14
C ILE A 578 -16.55 -10.42 -32.28
N TYR A 579 -16.75 -10.86 -31.04
CA TYR A 579 -15.65 -11.18 -30.12
C TYR A 579 -15.34 -12.68 -30.16
N VAL A 580 -14.06 -13.04 -30.22
CA VAL A 580 -13.60 -14.42 -30.09
C VAL A 580 -14.01 -14.94 -28.71
N ASP A 581 -14.68 -16.08 -28.65
CA ASP A 581 -14.87 -16.80 -27.38
C ASP A 581 -13.50 -17.31 -26.91
N PRO A 582 -12.94 -16.83 -25.78
CA PRO A 582 -11.63 -17.25 -25.32
C PRO A 582 -11.53 -18.75 -25.04
N MET A 583 -12.65 -19.46 -24.88
CA MET A 583 -12.67 -20.92 -24.78
C MET A 583 -12.18 -21.62 -26.03
N GLN A 584 -12.31 -20.99 -27.19
CA GLN A 584 -11.91 -21.53 -28.49
C GLN A 584 -10.40 -21.35 -28.76
N LEU A 585 -9.71 -20.49 -28.00
CA LEU A 585 -8.25 -20.35 -28.08
C LEU A 585 -7.55 -21.61 -27.53
N PRO A 586 -6.54 -22.16 -28.23
CA PRO A 586 -5.76 -23.28 -27.72
C PRO A 586 -4.84 -22.83 -26.57
N TYR A 587 -4.71 -23.66 -25.52
CA TYR A 587 -3.71 -23.45 -24.46
C TYR A 587 -2.44 -24.21 -24.82
N ASP A 588 -1.32 -23.49 -24.97
CA ASP A 588 -0.03 -24.12 -25.20
C ASP A 588 0.56 -24.66 -23.89
N SER A 589 0.82 -25.96 -23.87
CA SER A 589 1.43 -26.65 -22.73
C SER A 589 2.87 -26.24 -22.43
N THR A 590 3.53 -25.50 -23.32
CA THR A 590 4.85 -24.91 -23.06
C THR A 590 4.82 -23.97 -21.85
N TRP A 591 3.69 -23.31 -21.57
CA TRP A 591 3.50 -22.44 -20.40
C TRP A 591 3.42 -23.19 -19.07
N GLU A 592 3.35 -24.53 -19.08
CA GLU A 592 3.19 -25.31 -17.85
C GLU A 592 4.47 -25.30 -16.98
N VAL A 593 4.33 -24.91 -15.71
CA VAL A 593 5.41 -24.88 -14.72
C VAL A 593 5.15 -25.93 -13.64
N PRO A 594 6.15 -26.76 -13.27
CA PRO A 594 6.04 -27.68 -12.15
C PRO A 594 5.75 -26.93 -10.84
N ARG A 595 4.75 -27.39 -10.06
CA ARG A 595 4.29 -26.70 -8.84
C ARG A 595 5.33 -26.69 -7.73
N ASP A 596 6.17 -27.72 -7.68
CA ASP A 596 7.31 -27.87 -6.78
C ASP A 596 8.35 -26.75 -6.95
N LYS A 597 8.35 -26.07 -8.10
CA LYS A 597 9.24 -24.92 -8.36
C LYS A 597 8.67 -23.59 -7.89
N LEU A 598 7.50 -23.57 -7.26
CA LEU A 598 6.79 -22.35 -6.85
C LEU A 598 6.54 -22.35 -5.35
N VAL A 599 7.15 -21.40 -4.64
CA VAL A 599 6.95 -21.20 -3.20
C VAL A 599 6.04 -19.99 -3.01
N LEU A 600 4.81 -20.23 -2.54
CA LEU A 600 3.82 -19.17 -2.31
C LEU A 600 4.15 -18.40 -1.01
N GLY A 601 4.10 -17.07 -1.09
CA GLY A 601 4.33 -16.13 0.01
C GLY A 601 3.06 -15.38 0.41
N ARG A 602 3.21 -14.09 0.74
CA ARG A 602 2.12 -13.24 1.24
C ARG A 602 1.05 -12.96 0.19
N THR A 603 -0.17 -12.66 0.63
CA THR A 603 -1.25 -12.24 -0.27
C THR A 603 -1.09 -10.76 -0.62
N LEU A 604 -1.02 -10.44 -1.91
CA LEU A 604 -0.92 -9.07 -2.44
C LEU A 604 -2.29 -8.41 -2.59
N GLY A 605 -3.32 -9.21 -2.91
CA GLY A 605 -4.70 -8.77 -3.01
C GLY A 605 -5.66 -9.95 -2.95
N SER A 606 -6.85 -9.76 -2.38
CA SER A 606 -7.88 -10.79 -2.21
C SER A 606 -9.24 -10.22 -2.58
N GLY A 607 -9.85 -10.75 -3.64
CA GLY A 607 -11.16 -10.30 -4.11
C GLY A 607 -12.28 -11.27 -3.78
N ALA A 608 -13.48 -11.00 -4.27
CA ALA A 608 -14.64 -11.85 -4.03
C ALA A 608 -14.45 -13.29 -4.57
N PHE A 609 -13.74 -13.43 -5.69
CA PHE A 609 -13.66 -14.67 -6.46
C PHE A 609 -12.27 -15.33 -6.43
N GLY A 610 -11.21 -14.57 -6.15
CA GLY A 610 -9.83 -15.07 -6.15
C GLY A 610 -8.91 -14.29 -5.22
N ARG A 611 -7.62 -14.62 -5.30
CA ARG A 611 -6.54 -13.88 -4.65
C ARG A 611 -5.29 -13.90 -5.51
N VAL A 612 -4.48 -12.87 -5.37
CA VAL A 612 -3.13 -12.78 -5.95
C VAL A 612 -2.15 -12.83 -4.80
N VAL A 613 -1.16 -13.71 -4.88
CA VAL A 613 -0.11 -13.86 -3.87
C VAL A 613 1.25 -13.60 -4.48
N GLU A 614 2.17 -13.08 -3.68
CA GLU A 614 3.60 -13.08 -4.00
C GLU A 614 4.09 -14.53 -3.94
N ALA A 615 5.00 -14.91 -4.83
CA ALA A 615 5.65 -16.21 -4.80
C ALA A 615 7.08 -16.11 -5.30
N THR A 616 7.91 -17.08 -4.91
CA THR A 616 9.26 -17.25 -5.44
C THR A 616 9.27 -18.44 -6.37
N ALA A 617 9.70 -18.24 -7.61
CA ALA A 617 9.76 -19.27 -8.62
C ALA A 617 11.22 -19.64 -8.94
N HIS A 618 11.51 -20.94 -8.96
CA HIS A 618 12.85 -21.49 -9.17
C HIS A 618 13.02 -21.98 -10.60
N GLY A 619 14.06 -21.51 -11.31
CA GLY A 619 14.43 -22.03 -12.63
C GLY A 619 13.42 -21.76 -13.73
N LEU A 620 12.78 -20.58 -13.70
CA LEU A 620 11.94 -20.07 -14.81
C LEU A 620 12.77 -19.47 -15.95
N SER A 621 13.99 -18.98 -15.66
CA SER A 621 14.96 -18.50 -16.65
C SER A 621 16.08 -19.53 -16.84
N HIS A 622 16.88 -19.40 -17.90
CA HIS A 622 18.00 -20.30 -18.20
C HIS A 622 19.16 -20.19 -17.21
N SER A 623 19.29 -19.06 -16.50
CA SER A 623 20.08 -18.96 -15.28
C SER A 623 19.35 -19.68 -14.15
N ARG A 624 20.04 -20.48 -13.32
CA ARG A 624 19.47 -21.13 -12.12
C ARG A 624 19.05 -20.14 -11.02
N SER A 625 18.56 -18.97 -11.38
CA SER A 625 18.15 -17.88 -10.49
C SER A 625 16.72 -18.07 -9.98
N THR A 626 16.50 -17.55 -8.78
CA THR A 626 15.19 -17.43 -8.15
C THR A 626 14.57 -16.09 -8.53
N MET A 627 13.31 -16.08 -8.95
CA MET A 627 12.58 -14.86 -9.34
C MET A 627 11.34 -14.66 -8.47
N LYS A 628 11.11 -13.43 -8.01
CA LYS A 628 9.82 -13.04 -7.42
C LYS A 628 8.77 -12.90 -8.51
N VAL A 629 7.61 -13.52 -8.31
CA VAL A 629 6.48 -13.56 -9.24
C VAL A 629 5.17 -13.30 -8.50
N ALA A 630 4.16 -12.85 -9.23
CA ALA A 630 2.79 -12.76 -8.72
C ALA A 630 1.99 -13.97 -9.22
N VAL A 631 1.22 -14.60 -8.34
CA VAL A 631 0.45 -15.80 -8.66
C VAL A 631 -1.02 -15.54 -8.42
N LYS A 632 -1.79 -15.56 -9.51
CA LYS A 632 -3.25 -15.43 -9.49
C LYS A 632 -3.88 -16.80 -9.31
N MET A 633 -4.75 -16.92 -8.32
CA MET A 633 -5.45 -18.17 -8.00
C MET A 633 -6.88 -17.92 -7.51
N LEU A 634 -7.73 -18.93 -7.64
CA LEU A 634 -9.10 -18.89 -7.12
C LEU A 634 -9.15 -19.29 -5.64
N LYS A 635 -10.18 -18.82 -4.93
CA LYS A 635 -10.47 -19.28 -3.56
C LYS A 635 -10.97 -20.74 -3.57
N SER A 636 -10.84 -21.45 -2.46
CA SER A 636 -11.31 -22.84 -2.33
C SER A 636 -12.82 -23.00 -2.55
N THR A 637 -13.58 -21.91 -2.38
CA THR A 637 -15.03 -21.85 -2.61
C THR A 637 -15.43 -21.55 -4.06
N ALA A 638 -14.47 -21.49 -4.98
CA ALA A 638 -14.73 -21.02 -6.35
C ALA A 638 -15.54 -22.01 -7.20
N ARG A 639 -16.40 -21.46 -8.06
CA ARG A 639 -17.31 -22.17 -8.95
C ARG A 639 -16.65 -22.58 -10.27
N SER A 640 -17.24 -23.54 -10.98
CA SER A 640 -16.77 -23.97 -12.31
C SER A 640 -16.71 -22.83 -13.31
N SER A 641 -17.66 -21.89 -13.28
CA SER A 641 -17.67 -20.68 -14.13
C SER A 641 -16.49 -19.75 -13.85
N GLU A 642 -16.08 -19.61 -12.59
CA GLU A 642 -14.92 -18.78 -12.20
C GLU A 642 -13.60 -19.44 -12.61
N LYS A 643 -13.53 -20.78 -12.52
CA LYS A 643 -12.42 -21.57 -13.07
C LYS A 643 -12.28 -21.39 -14.58
N GLN A 644 -13.41 -21.37 -15.29
CA GLN A 644 -13.44 -21.13 -16.73
C GLN A 644 -12.98 -19.71 -17.07
N ALA A 645 -13.38 -18.71 -16.29
CA ALA A 645 -12.96 -17.33 -16.47
C ALA A 645 -11.43 -17.15 -16.30
N LEU A 646 -10.85 -17.75 -15.25
CA LEU A 646 -9.40 -17.74 -15.04
C LEU A 646 -8.66 -18.46 -16.19
N MET A 647 -9.19 -19.57 -16.71
CA MET A 647 -8.58 -20.29 -17.82
C MET A 647 -8.60 -19.46 -19.12
N SER A 648 -9.69 -18.75 -19.38
CA SER A 648 -9.79 -17.84 -20.52
C SER A 648 -8.81 -16.66 -20.40
N GLU A 649 -8.61 -16.10 -19.21
CA GLU A 649 -7.59 -15.06 -18.97
C GLU A 649 -6.18 -15.58 -19.31
N LEU A 650 -5.84 -16.78 -18.86
CA LEU A 650 -4.58 -17.44 -19.20
C LEU A 650 -4.39 -17.58 -20.71
N LYS A 651 -5.44 -17.99 -21.43
CA LYS A 651 -5.39 -18.14 -22.90
C LYS A 651 -5.19 -16.80 -23.60
N ILE A 652 -5.88 -15.74 -23.17
CA ILE A 652 -5.71 -14.39 -23.72
C ILE A 652 -4.27 -13.92 -23.50
N MET A 653 -3.75 -14.02 -22.28
CA MET A 653 -2.37 -13.61 -21.97
C MET A 653 -1.33 -14.40 -22.77
N SER A 654 -1.58 -15.69 -23.00
CA SER A 654 -0.68 -16.52 -23.84
C SER A 654 -0.70 -16.11 -25.32
N HIS A 655 -1.81 -15.56 -25.83
CA HIS A 655 -1.97 -15.17 -27.23
C HIS A 655 -1.41 -13.78 -27.54
N LEU A 656 -1.46 -12.85 -26.58
CA LEU A 656 -1.02 -11.47 -26.79
C LEU A 656 0.48 -11.35 -27.08
N GLY A 657 1.29 -12.15 -26.39
CA GLY A 657 2.75 -12.05 -26.40
C GLY A 657 3.29 -11.02 -25.41
N PRO A 658 4.62 -10.95 -25.23
CA PRO A 658 5.24 -10.08 -24.24
C PRO A 658 5.27 -8.62 -24.70
N HIS A 659 5.12 -7.71 -23.75
CA HIS A 659 5.33 -6.27 -23.95
C HIS A 659 5.87 -5.62 -22.67
N LEU A 660 6.70 -4.57 -22.81
CA LEU A 660 7.34 -3.94 -21.67
C LEU A 660 6.32 -3.36 -20.67
N ASN A 661 5.27 -2.69 -21.17
CA ASN A 661 4.23 -2.06 -20.35
C ASN A 661 2.97 -2.89 -20.14
N ILE A 662 3.02 -4.20 -20.34
CA ILE A 662 1.96 -5.13 -19.93
C ILE A 662 2.54 -6.05 -18.86
N VAL A 663 1.73 -6.44 -17.87
CA VAL A 663 2.12 -7.49 -16.93
C VAL A 663 2.19 -8.82 -17.67
N ASN A 664 3.39 -9.32 -17.90
CA ASN A 664 3.60 -10.48 -18.75
C ASN A 664 3.32 -11.80 -18.04
N LEU A 665 2.83 -12.77 -18.80
CA LEU A 665 2.72 -14.16 -18.38
C LEU A 665 4.12 -14.79 -18.34
N LEU A 666 4.46 -15.44 -17.22
CA LEU A 666 5.71 -16.17 -17.04
C LEU A 666 5.51 -17.68 -17.09
N GLY A 667 4.31 -18.15 -16.73
CA GLY A 667 3.92 -19.55 -16.74
C GLY A 667 2.57 -19.79 -16.08
N ALA A 668 2.15 -21.04 -16.04
CA ALA A 668 0.93 -21.46 -15.38
C ALA A 668 1.04 -22.87 -14.81
N CYS A 669 0.28 -23.16 -13.75
CA CYS A 669 0.09 -24.51 -13.24
C CYS A 669 -1.37 -24.89 -13.41
N THR A 670 -1.67 -25.66 -14.45
CA THR A 670 -3.04 -26.11 -14.79
C THR A 670 -3.27 -27.57 -14.41
N LYS A 671 -2.20 -28.37 -14.25
CA LYS A 671 -2.25 -29.81 -13.94
C LYS A 671 -2.04 -30.10 -12.44
N GLY A 672 -2.64 -31.17 -11.92
CA GLY A 672 -2.34 -31.70 -10.58
C GLY A 672 -2.69 -30.81 -9.38
N GLY A 673 -3.63 -29.86 -9.51
CA GLY A 673 -4.01 -28.94 -8.43
C GLY A 673 -4.89 -27.76 -8.88
N PRO A 674 -5.05 -26.73 -8.04
CA PRO A 674 -5.76 -25.49 -8.40
C PRO A 674 -5.03 -24.72 -9.51
N ILE A 675 -5.76 -24.00 -10.37
CA ILE A 675 -5.14 -23.26 -11.47
C ILE A 675 -4.34 -22.08 -10.91
N TYR A 676 -3.07 -21.98 -11.27
CA TYR A 676 -2.19 -20.84 -10.98
C TYR A 676 -1.78 -20.16 -12.29
N ILE A 677 -1.98 -18.84 -12.38
CA ILE A 677 -1.38 -18.01 -13.42
C ILE A 677 -0.21 -17.27 -12.79
N ILE A 678 0.99 -17.44 -13.34
CA ILE A 678 2.23 -16.87 -12.82
C ILE A 678 2.61 -15.70 -13.72
N THR A 679 2.66 -14.50 -13.15
CA THR A 679 2.96 -13.24 -13.85
C THR A 679 4.12 -12.50 -13.19
N GLU A 680 4.61 -11.46 -13.85
CA GLU A 680 5.60 -10.54 -13.27
C GLU A 680 5.11 -9.94 -11.94
N TYR A 681 6.04 -9.77 -11.01
CA TYR A 681 5.80 -9.08 -9.74
C TYR A 681 6.19 -7.60 -9.86
N CYS A 682 5.27 -6.69 -9.52
CA CYS A 682 5.53 -5.25 -9.50
C CYS A 682 5.55 -4.73 -8.07
N ARG A 683 6.75 -4.32 -7.64
CA ARG A 683 7.13 -4.05 -6.25
C ARG A 683 6.31 -2.96 -5.56
N TYR A 684 5.91 -1.92 -6.31
CA TYR A 684 5.30 -0.73 -5.73
C TYR A 684 3.77 -0.75 -5.73
N GLY A 685 3.14 -1.84 -6.18
CA GLY A 685 1.68 -1.97 -6.22
C GLY A 685 1.06 -1.14 -7.35
N ASP A 686 -0.21 -0.78 -7.19
CA ASP A 686 -0.96 -0.03 -8.20
C ASP A 686 -0.72 1.49 -8.14
N LEU A 687 -0.97 2.15 -9.28
CA LEU A 687 -0.62 3.55 -9.50
C LEU A 687 -1.44 4.50 -8.62
N VAL A 688 -2.67 4.18 -8.24
CA VAL A 688 -3.48 5.05 -7.36
C VAL A 688 -2.82 5.16 -5.99
N ASP A 689 -2.56 4.01 -5.36
CA ASP A 689 -1.90 3.93 -4.06
C ASP A 689 -0.50 4.58 -4.11
N TYR A 690 0.24 4.38 -5.20
CA TYR A 690 1.55 5.00 -5.37
C TYR A 690 1.47 6.53 -5.45
N LEU A 691 0.51 7.08 -6.20
CA LEU A 691 0.34 8.53 -6.32
C LEU A 691 -0.10 9.16 -4.99
N HIS A 692 -1.01 8.52 -4.24
CA HIS A 692 -1.42 9.00 -2.91
C HIS A 692 -0.26 9.07 -1.93
N ARG A 693 0.57 8.01 -1.87
CA ARG A 693 1.74 7.95 -0.97
C ARG A 693 2.78 9.01 -1.27
N ASN A 694 2.96 9.36 -2.56
CA ASN A 694 3.98 10.30 -3.00
C ASN A 694 3.47 11.74 -3.21
N LYS A 695 2.18 12.00 -2.92
CA LYS A 695 1.54 13.31 -3.13
C LYS A 695 2.23 14.44 -2.39
N HIS A 696 2.54 14.27 -1.11
CA HIS A 696 3.16 15.31 -0.28
C HIS A 696 4.57 15.67 -0.79
N THR A 697 5.37 14.66 -1.10
CA THR A 697 6.74 14.81 -1.62
C THR A 697 6.75 15.50 -2.99
N PHE A 698 5.80 15.15 -3.86
CA PHE A 698 5.64 15.81 -5.17
C PHE A 698 5.30 17.30 -5.00
N LEU A 699 4.37 17.65 -4.12
CA LEU A 699 3.95 19.04 -3.90
C LEU A 699 5.09 19.91 -3.35
N GLN A 700 5.91 19.36 -2.44
CA GLN A 700 7.08 20.04 -1.90
C GLN A 700 8.15 20.27 -2.99
N SER A 701 8.53 19.23 -3.74
CA SER A 701 9.54 19.34 -4.80
C SER A 701 9.08 20.18 -6.00
N TYR A 702 7.79 20.14 -6.35
CA TYR A 702 7.22 20.92 -7.45
C TYR A 702 7.16 22.40 -7.09
N GLY A 703 6.82 22.74 -5.83
CA GLY A 703 6.91 24.09 -5.30
C GLY A 703 8.34 24.66 -5.32
N ASP A 704 9.32 23.88 -4.87
CA ASP A 704 10.73 24.28 -4.85
C ASP A 704 11.36 24.44 -6.25
N LYS A 705 10.86 23.70 -7.24
CA LYS A 705 11.34 23.78 -8.62
C LYS A 705 10.74 24.96 -9.37
N ALA A 706 9.48 25.31 -9.10
CA ALA A 706 8.89 26.56 -9.59
C ALA A 706 9.65 27.80 -9.05
N ARG A 707 10.14 27.74 -7.79
CA ARG A 707 11.06 28.75 -7.22
C ARG A 707 12.42 28.76 -7.93
N ARG A 708 13.05 27.59 -8.12
CA ARG A 708 14.37 27.50 -8.78
C ARG A 708 14.35 27.83 -10.27
N GLU A 709 13.28 27.53 -11.01
CA GLU A 709 13.12 27.94 -12.41
C GLU A 709 12.85 29.45 -12.52
N ALA A 710 12.27 30.10 -11.50
CA ALA A 710 12.21 31.56 -11.42
C ALA A 710 13.59 32.19 -11.11
N GLU A 711 14.44 31.49 -10.34
CA GLU A 711 15.79 31.96 -9.95
C GLU A 711 16.86 31.68 -11.03
N LEU A 712 16.76 30.60 -11.82
CA LEU A 712 17.76 30.22 -12.84
C LEU A 712 17.74 31.09 -14.10
N TYR A 713 16.72 31.93 -14.28
CA TYR A 713 16.65 32.92 -15.36
C TYR A 713 17.09 34.32 -14.90
N GLY A 714 17.53 34.50 -13.66
CA GLY A 714 18.02 35.78 -13.14
C GLY A 714 19.51 35.74 -12.82
N ASN A 715 20.37 36.17 -13.77
CA ASN A 715 21.66 36.88 -13.58
C ASN A 715 22.50 36.82 -14.89
N THR A 716 22.95 37.86 -15.62
CA THR A 716 23.12 39.34 -15.47
C THR A 716 23.71 39.93 -16.81
N PRO A 717 23.93 41.26 -17.04
CA PRO A 717 23.30 42.50 -16.55
C PRO A 717 22.97 43.58 -17.64
N LYS A 718 22.14 44.57 -17.25
CA LYS A 718 21.72 45.86 -17.88
C LYS A 718 20.35 45.89 -18.62
N GLU A 719 19.38 46.45 -17.87
CA GLU A 719 18.22 47.29 -18.24
C GLU A 719 17.73 47.26 -19.70
N ASP A 720 16.57 46.62 -19.91
CA ASP A 720 15.32 47.22 -20.42
C ASP A 720 14.35 46.08 -20.79
N HIS A 721 13.53 45.65 -19.82
CA HIS A 721 12.39 44.77 -20.08
C HIS A 721 11.09 45.53 -19.84
N VAL A 722 10.53 46.06 -20.93
CA VAL A 722 9.10 46.33 -21.03
C VAL A 722 8.41 45.00 -21.38
N HIS A 723 7.86 44.35 -20.35
CA HIS A 723 6.75 43.43 -20.52
C HIS A 723 5.51 44.26 -20.83
N SER A 724 4.81 43.93 -21.91
CA SER A 724 3.42 44.35 -22.06
C SER A 724 2.66 43.36 -22.93
N HIS A 725 1.76 42.62 -22.25
CA HIS A 725 0.46 42.17 -22.74
C HIS A 725 0.43 41.05 -23.81
N LEU A 726 -0.55 40.15 -23.91
CA LEU A 726 -1.98 40.12 -23.55
C LEU A 726 -2.35 38.63 -23.37
N SER A 727 -2.92 38.20 -22.23
CA SER A 727 -4.37 38.00 -21.95
C SER A 727 -5.05 36.94 -22.83
N VAL A 728 -5.95 36.07 -22.32
CA VAL A 728 -7.42 36.28 -22.18
C VAL A 728 -7.97 34.88 -21.76
N SER A 729 -8.42 34.63 -20.53
CA SER A 729 -9.75 34.85 -19.89
C SER A 729 -10.89 33.90 -20.30
N VAL A 730 -11.51 33.25 -19.31
CA VAL A 730 -12.97 32.92 -19.20
C VAL A 730 -13.24 32.72 -17.68
N GLU A 731 -13.73 33.71 -16.93
CA GLU A 731 -15.15 34.05 -16.66
C GLU A 731 -16.04 32.86 -16.26
N SER A 732 -16.40 32.81 -14.97
CA SER A 732 -17.58 32.10 -14.47
C SER A 732 -18.57 33.16 -14.00
N ASP A 733 -19.66 33.33 -14.73
CA ASP A 733 -20.82 34.12 -14.30
C ASP A 733 -21.70 33.28 -13.33
N GLY A 734 -22.22 33.94 -12.30
CA GLY A 734 -22.79 33.37 -11.09
C GLY A 734 -24.26 32.93 -11.17
N GLY A 735 -24.82 32.59 -10.01
CA GLY A 735 -26.23 32.24 -9.86
C GLY A 735 -26.65 31.79 -8.46
N TYR A 736 -26.76 32.75 -7.55
CA TYR A 736 -27.32 32.69 -6.18
C TYR A 736 -28.86 32.46 -6.15
N MET A 737 -29.38 31.86 -5.05
CA MET A 737 -30.65 32.15 -4.30
C MET A 737 -30.96 30.97 -3.36
N ASP A 738 -30.69 31.06 -2.05
CA ASP A 738 -31.51 31.63 -0.96
C ASP A 738 -32.62 30.69 -0.44
N MET A 739 -32.53 30.32 0.85
CA MET A 739 -33.56 29.58 1.60
C MET A 739 -33.96 30.38 2.84
N SER A 740 -35.21 30.85 2.84
CA SER A 740 -35.86 31.42 4.02
C SER A 740 -36.69 30.37 4.77
N LYS A 741 -36.44 30.30 6.09
CA LYS A 741 -37.34 29.97 7.23
C LYS A 741 -37.69 28.50 7.58
N ASP A 742 -37.19 28.13 8.77
CA ASP A 742 -37.82 27.48 9.94
C ASP A 742 -38.87 26.38 9.75
N ASP A 743 -38.59 25.17 10.28
CA ASP A 743 -38.97 24.84 11.66
C ASP A 743 -38.40 23.48 12.13
N SER A 744 -37.78 23.51 13.31
CA SER A 744 -37.63 22.48 14.36
C SER A 744 -37.48 20.99 14.00
N LEU A 745 -36.36 20.38 14.43
CA LEU A 745 -36.36 19.18 15.28
C LEU A 745 -34.99 19.05 15.98
N ASP A 746 -35.00 19.32 17.28
CA ASP A 746 -33.89 19.15 18.22
C ASP A 746 -33.41 17.70 18.29
N TYR A 747 -32.09 17.50 18.20
CA TYR A 747 -31.45 16.22 18.54
C TYR A 747 -30.83 16.33 19.94
N VAL A 748 -31.48 15.71 20.92
CA VAL A 748 -30.97 15.55 22.29
C VAL A 748 -30.12 14.27 22.37
N PRO A 749 -28.94 14.31 23.01
CA PRO A 749 -28.08 13.14 23.17
C PRO A 749 -28.67 12.19 24.23
N MET A 750 -28.75 10.90 23.92
CA MET A 750 -29.20 9.89 24.90
C MET A 750 -28.00 9.16 25.51
N SER A 751 -27.67 9.57 26.72
CA SER A 751 -26.84 8.85 27.69
C SER A 751 -27.55 7.64 28.29
N ASP A 752 -26.84 6.50 28.31
CA ASP A 752 -26.92 5.32 29.17
C ASP A 752 -28.24 4.92 29.86
N MET A 753 -28.73 3.72 29.53
CA MET A 753 -29.24 2.81 30.58
C MET A 753 -29.02 1.32 30.25
N LYS A 754 -28.43 0.63 31.25
CA LYS A 754 -27.99 -0.76 31.38
C LYS A 754 -29.01 -1.85 30.99
N GLY A 755 -28.49 -2.99 30.49
CA GLY A 755 -29.18 -4.29 30.53
C GLY A 755 -28.61 -5.42 29.67
N GLU A 756 -27.50 -6.00 30.12
CA GLU A 756 -26.93 -7.35 29.85
C GLU A 756 -27.48 -8.21 28.68
N VAL A 757 -26.67 -8.40 27.63
CA VAL A 757 -26.42 -9.72 27.02
C VAL A 757 -24.93 -9.85 26.65
N LYS A 758 -24.31 -10.93 27.13
CA LYS A 758 -22.88 -11.24 27.07
C LYS A 758 -22.37 -11.41 25.64
N TYR A 759 -21.39 -10.60 25.24
CA TYR A 759 -20.45 -10.93 24.17
C TYR A 759 -19.30 -11.75 24.78
N ALA A 760 -19.22 -13.02 24.41
CA ALA A 760 -18.00 -13.82 24.54
C ALA A 760 -17.52 -14.15 23.12
N ASP A 761 -16.24 -13.84 22.90
CA ASP A 761 -15.28 -14.47 21.99
C ASP A 761 -15.52 -14.34 20.48
N ILE A 762 -15.13 -13.19 19.92
CA ILE A 762 -14.47 -13.12 18.61
C ILE A 762 -13.23 -12.24 18.78
N GLU A 763 -12.06 -12.89 18.82
CA GLU A 763 -10.75 -12.25 18.78
C GLU A 763 -10.66 -11.34 17.54
N SER A 764 -10.29 -10.08 17.77
CA SER A 764 -9.94 -9.14 16.72
C SER A 764 -8.68 -9.62 16.00
N SER A 765 -8.79 -9.93 14.71
CA SER A 765 -7.66 -10.27 13.86
C SER A 765 -6.66 -9.11 13.81
N ASN A 766 -5.48 -9.30 14.37
CA ASN A 766 -4.30 -8.46 14.15
C ASN A 766 -3.96 -8.44 12.65
N TYR A 767 -4.25 -7.33 11.98
CA TYR A 767 -3.72 -7.02 10.66
C TYR A 767 -3.10 -5.62 10.70
N GLY A 768 -1.79 -5.59 10.89
CA GLY A 768 -0.95 -4.42 10.63
C GLY A 768 -0.78 -4.18 9.12
N THR A 769 -0.54 -2.92 8.79
CA THR A 769 -0.32 -2.40 7.44
C THR A 769 1.03 -2.86 6.88
N PRO A 770 1.12 -3.34 5.61
CA PRO A 770 2.32 -4.04 5.14
C PRO A 770 3.21 -3.18 4.22
N TYR A 771 4.11 -2.33 4.71
CA TYR A 771 5.21 -1.78 3.88
C TYR A 771 6.54 -1.45 4.58
N GLU A 772 6.75 -1.79 5.85
CA GLU A 772 8.04 -1.51 6.55
C GLU A 772 8.94 -2.73 6.80
N LEU A 773 8.64 -3.90 6.22
CA LEU A 773 9.45 -5.10 6.42
C LEU A 773 10.06 -5.59 5.09
N ASP A 774 11.20 -5.00 4.72
CA ASP A 774 12.27 -5.61 3.92
C ASP A 774 13.41 -4.59 3.72
N SER A 775 14.02 -4.16 4.82
CA SER A 775 15.40 -3.65 4.84
C SER A 775 16.29 -4.77 5.37
N TYR A 776 16.47 -5.81 4.55
CA TYR A 776 17.49 -6.85 4.75
C TYR A 776 18.62 -6.58 3.76
N SER A 777 19.84 -6.44 4.30
CA SER A 777 21.07 -6.27 3.54
C SER A 777 21.27 -7.38 2.50
N PRO A 778 21.87 -7.10 1.33
CA PRO A 778 22.22 -8.14 0.38
C PRO A 778 23.43 -8.93 0.89
N SER A 779 23.20 -10.16 1.34
CA SER A 779 24.26 -11.13 1.52
C SER A 779 24.65 -11.75 0.17
N ALA A 780 25.94 -11.61 -0.16
CA ALA A 780 26.71 -12.22 -1.24
C ALA A 780 26.75 -11.49 -2.61
N PRO A 781 27.95 -11.29 -3.18
CA PRO A 781 28.14 -10.63 -4.46
C PRO A 781 27.93 -11.63 -5.59
N GLU A 782 26.67 -11.90 -5.95
CA GLU A 782 26.40 -12.49 -7.26
C GLU A 782 26.53 -11.41 -8.32
N ARG A 783 27.52 -11.63 -9.19
CA ARG A 783 27.89 -10.86 -10.38
C ARG A 783 26.64 -10.58 -11.23
N THR A 784 25.98 -9.46 -10.99
CA THR A 784 24.77 -9.04 -11.69
C THR A 784 25.12 -7.89 -12.62
N ASP A 785 24.83 -8.08 -13.91
CA ASP A 785 24.82 -7.02 -14.90
C ASP A 785 23.97 -5.86 -14.37
N ARG A 786 24.50 -4.62 -14.41
CA ARG A 786 23.76 -3.43 -13.95
C ARG A 786 22.52 -3.26 -14.83
N VAL A 787 21.35 -3.64 -14.33
CA VAL A 787 20.07 -3.49 -15.04
C VAL A 787 19.82 -2.01 -15.34
N THR A 788 19.57 -1.67 -16.60
CA THR A 788 19.26 -0.29 -16.99
C THR A 788 17.87 0.10 -16.47
N LEU A 789 17.79 0.99 -15.49
CA LEU A 789 16.50 1.50 -14.96
C LEU A 789 16.08 2.78 -15.70
N ILE A 790 14.78 3.09 -15.82
CA ILE A 790 14.31 4.34 -16.45
C ILE A 790 14.58 5.55 -15.54
N ASN A 791 14.22 5.45 -14.27
CA ASN A 791 14.51 6.47 -13.26
C ASN A 791 14.86 5.83 -11.91
N GLU A 792 15.94 6.30 -11.28
CA GLU A 792 16.44 5.82 -9.98
C GLU A 792 16.04 6.73 -8.82
N SER A 793 15.49 7.92 -9.10
CA SER A 793 15.05 8.85 -8.05
C SER A 793 13.86 8.29 -7.27
N PRO A 794 13.90 8.28 -5.92
CA PRO A 794 12.77 7.85 -5.10
C PRO A 794 11.64 8.89 -5.07
N LEU A 795 11.90 10.15 -5.44
CA LEU A 795 10.94 11.24 -5.39
C LEU A 795 10.07 11.27 -6.65
N LEU A 796 8.76 11.50 -6.50
CA LEU A 796 7.83 11.69 -7.62
C LEU A 796 8.00 13.09 -8.21
N SER A 797 8.19 13.18 -9.52
CA SER A 797 8.35 14.43 -10.27
C SER A 797 7.32 14.58 -11.38
N TYR A 798 7.17 15.80 -11.92
CA TYR A 798 6.24 16.06 -13.04
C TYR A 798 6.55 15.19 -14.26
N MET A 799 7.84 15.00 -14.56
CA MET A 799 8.29 14.15 -15.66
C MET A 799 7.95 12.67 -15.45
N ASP A 800 7.81 12.21 -14.20
CA ASP A 800 7.32 10.86 -13.92
C ASP A 800 5.84 10.71 -14.26
N LEU A 801 5.00 11.73 -14.01
CA LEU A 801 3.58 11.71 -14.37
C LEU A 801 3.36 11.63 -15.90
N VAL A 802 4.12 12.45 -16.65
CA VAL A 802 4.15 12.38 -18.12
C VAL A 802 4.72 11.05 -18.59
N GLY A 803 5.76 10.55 -17.91
CA GLY A 803 6.38 9.25 -18.18
C GLY A 803 5.41 8.08 -18.00
N PHE A 804 4.61 8.07 -16.92
CA PHE A 804 3.57 7.08 -16.69
C PHE A 804 2.51 7.12 -17.80
N SER A 805 2.08 8.31 -18.18
CA SER A 805 1.09 8.53 -19.25
C SER A 805 1.57 7.97 -20.59
N PHE A 806 2.83 8.25 -20.95
CA PHE A 806 3.46 7.73 -22.17
C PHE A 806 3.60 6.20 -22.16
N GLN A 807 4.04 5.63 -21.05
CA GLN A 807 4.22 4.18 -20.91
C GLN A 807 2.87 3.43 -20.99
N VAL A 808 1.81 3.96 -20.35
CA VAL A 808 0.45 3.39 -20.48
C VAL A 808 -0.05 3.49 -21.92
N ALA A 809 0.19 4.62 -22.61
CA ALA A 809 -0.17 4.75 -24.02
C ALA A 809 0.52 3.70 -24.90
N ASN A 810 1.81 3.40 -24.68
CA ASN A 810 2.53 2.33 -25.39
C ASN A 810 1.92 0.95 -25.11
N GLY A 811 1.62 0.64 -23.84
CA GLY A 811 0.95 -0.61 -23.49
C GLY A 811 -0.42 -0.78 -24.15
N MET A 812 -1.22 0.29 -24.21
CA MET A 812 -2.52 0.27 -24.86
C MET A 812 -2.44 0.26 -26.39
N GLU A 813 -1.42 0.88 -26.99
CA GLU A 813 -1.12 0.74 -28.42
C GLU A 813 -0.85 -0.72 -28.77
N PHE A 814 -0.03 -1.40 -27.95
CA PHE A 814 0.23 -2.83 -28.12
C PHE A 814 -1.06 -3.66 -28.05
N LEU A 815 -1.92 -3.45 -27.05
CA LEU A 815 -3.20 -4.16 -26.96
C LEU A 815 -4.10 -3.88 -28.16
N ALA A 816 -4.18 -2.63 -28.61
CA ALA A 816 -4.94 -2.24 -29.79
C ALA A 816 -4.39 -2.93 -31.06
N SER A 817 -3.07 -3.04 -31.21
CA SER A 817 -2.43 -3.75 -32.34
C SER A 817 -2.75 -5.26 -32.38
N LYS A 818 -3.13 -5.83 -31.23
CA LYS A 818 -3.58 -7.21 -31.07
C LYS A 818 -5.10 -7.37 -31.08
N ASN A 819 -5.84 -6.31 -31.44
CA ASN A 819 -7.30 -6.28 -31.40
C ASN A 819 -7.88 -6.67 -30.03
N CYS A 820 -7.18 -6.32 -28.95
CA CYS A 820 -7.57 -6.60 -27.58
C CYS A 820 -8.11 -5.34 -26.91
N VAL A 821 -9.35 -5.42 -26.39
CA VAL A 821 -9.99 -4.32 -25.66
C VAL A 821 -9.94 -4.59 -24.16
N HIS A 822 -9.46 -3.63 -23.38
CA HIS A 822 -9.21 -3.75 -21.93
C HIS A 822 -10.50 -3.61 -21.10
N ARG A 823 -11.39 -2.65 -21.44
CA ARG A 823 -12.72 -2.39 -20.82
C ARG A 823 -12.76 -1.87 -19.39
N ASP A 824 -11.64 -1.91 -18.68
CA ASP A 824 -11.52 -1.39 -17.31
C ASP A 824 -10.18 -0.68 -17.11
N LEU A 825 -9.77 0.11 -18.09
CA LEU A 825 -8.53 0.89 -17.97
C LEU A 825 -8.72 2.00 -16.94
N ALA A 826 -7.88 2.01 -15.91
CA ALA A 826 -7.90 2.96 -14.81
C ALA A 826 -6.57 2.90 -14.06
N ALA A 827 -6.20 3.94 -13.30
CA ALA A 827 -4.95 3.95 -12.55
C ALA A 827 -4.81 2.74 -11.61
N ARG A 828 -5.92 2.24 -11.07
CA ARG A 828 -5.98 1.05 -10.21
C ARG A 828 -5.53 -0.25 -10.89
N ASN A 829 -5.58 -0.29 -12.23
CA ASN A 829 -5.19 -1.43 -13.06
C ASN A 829 -3.83 -1.22 -13.75
N VAL A 830 -3.08 -0.20 -13.32
CA VAL A 830 -1.70 0.04 -13.73
C VAL A 830 -0.80 -0.19 -12.51
N LEU A 831 0.19 -1.08 -12.66
CA LEU A 831 1.17 -1.39 -11.63
C LEU A 831 2.48 -0.66 -11.86
N ILE A 832 3.24 -0.45 -10.78
CA ILE A 832 4.57 0.14 -10.84
C ILE A 832 5.62 -0.86 -10.34
N CYS A 833 6.63 -1.06 -11.17
CA CYS A 833 7.74 -1.99 -10.96
C CYS A 833 9.04 -1.17 -10.75
N GLU A 834 10.18 -1.85 -10.59
CA GLU A 834 11.45 -1.17 -10.32
C GLU A 834 11.85 -0.19 -11.44
N GLY A 835 12.48 0.93 -11.06
CA GLY A 835 12.87 1.98 -12.01
C GLY A 835 11.72 2.84 -12.54
N LYS A 836 10.56 2.88 -11.86
CA LYS A 836 9.34 3.60 -12.28
C LYS A 836 8.75 3.11 -13.62
N LEU A 837 8.97 1.83 -13.93
CA LEU A 837 8.34 1.17 -15.06
C LEU A 837 6.88 0.84 -14.72
N VAL A 838 5.93 1.21 -15.59
CA VAL A 838 4.52 0.91 -15.38
C VAL A 838 4.04 -0.23 -16.28
N LYS A 839 3.15 -1.07 -15.75
CA LYS A 839 2.59 -2.22 -16.46
C LYS A 839 1.09 -2.33 -16.27
N ILE A 840 0.35 -2.47 -17.37
CA ILE A 840 -1.10 -2.60 -17.39
C ILE A 840 -1.50 -4.06 -17.10
N CYS A 841 -2.58 -4.26 -16.33
CA CYS A 841 -3.07 -5.58 -15.92
C CYS A 841 -4.57 -5.58 -15.60
N ASP A 842 -5.15 -6.75 -15.33
CA ASP A 842 -6.55 -6.91 -14.88
C ASP A 842 -6.65 -7.58 -13.49
N PHE A 843 -6.85 -6.76 -12.45
CA PHE A 843 -7.05 -7.22 -11.08
C PHE A 843 -8.50 -7.57 -10.71
N GLY A 844 -9.40 -7.79 -11.68
CA GLY A 844 -10.81 -8.10 -11.39
C GLY A 844 -11.04 -9.25 -10.40
N LEU A 845 -10.11 -10.21 -10.26
CA LEU A 845 -10.18 -11.30 -9.27
C LEU A 845 -9.59 -10.97 -7.88
N ALA A 846 -8.70 -9.98 -7.79
CA ALA A 846 -7.99 -9.62 -6.56
C ALA A 846 -8.68 -8.51 -5.75
N ARG A 847 -9.75 -7.91 -6.29
CA ARG A 847 -10.52 -6.82 -5.68
C ARG A 847 -11.90 -7.30 -5.22
N ASP A 848 -12.34 -6.88 -4.04
CA ASP A 848 -13.71 -7.14 -3.58
C ASP A 848 -14.65 -6.12 -4.22
N ILE A 849 -15.05 -6.39 -5.47
CA ILE A 849 -15.92 -5.52 -6.27
C ILE A 849 -17.26 -5.23 -5.54
N MET A 850 -17.69 -6.08 -4.59
CA MET A 850 -18.91 -5.85 -3.81
C MET A 850 -18.76 -4.75 -2.75
N ARG A 851 -17.54 -4.37 -2.37
CA ARG A 851 -17.23 -3.32 -1.38
C ARG A 851 -16.63 -2.06 -1.98
N ASP A 852 -16.28 -2.08 -3.27
CA ASP A 852 -15.65 -0.94 -3.95
C ASP A 852 -16.73 0.04 -4.45
N SER A 853 -16.75 1.25 -3.86
CA SER A 853 -17.70 2.32 -4.19
C SER A 853 -17.57 2.83 -5.62
N ASN A 854 -16.50 2.47 -6.34
CA ASN A 854 -16.28 2.83 -7.74
C ASN A 854 -17.02 1.92 -8.74
N TYR A 855 -17.59 0.81 -8.28
CA TYR A 855 -18.36 -0.13 -9.10
C TYR A 855 -19.83 -0.10 -8.73
N ILE A 856 -20.69 -0.06 -9.76
CA ILE A 856 -22.14 -0.03 -9.57
C ILE A 856 -22.78 -1.27 -10.18
N SER A 857 -23.74 -1.86 -9.46
CA SER A 857 -24.53 -2.98 -9.94
C SER A 857 -25.51 -2.51 -11.02
N LYS A 858 -25.31 -2.95 -12.26
CA LYS A 858 -26.29 -2.84 -13.35
C LYS A 858 -26.74 -4.26 -13.70
N GLY A 859 -27.94 -4.63 -13.23
CA GLY A 859 -28.44 -6.00 -13.33
C GLY A 859 -27.62 -6.99 -12.48
N SER A 860 -27.07 -8.03 -13.10
CA SER A 860 -26.24 -9.06 -12.45
C SER A 860 -24.73 -8.78 -12.52
N THR A 861 -24.31 -7.60 -13.02
CA THR A 861 -22.90 -7.25 -13.29
C THR A 861 -22.50 -5.94 -12.62
N PHE A 862 -21.21 -5.81 -12.28
CA PHE A 862 -20.61 -4.63 -11.65
C PHE A 862 -19.72 -3.89 -12.65
N LEU A 863 -20.00 -2.61 -12.89
CA LEU A 863 -19.38 -1.82 -13.95
C LEU A 863 -18.64 -0.58 -13.40
N PRO A 864 -17.44 -0.24 -13.93
CA PRO A 864 -16.65 0.93 -13.52
C PRO A 864 -17.15 2.21 -14.19
N LEU A 865 -18.39 2.61 -13.91
CA LEU A 865 -19.12 3.61 -14.70
C LEU A 865 -18.38 4.95 -14.93
N LYS A 866 -17.60 5.43 -13.95
CA LYS A 866 -16.83 6.69 -14.08
C LYS A 866 -15.73 6.64 -15.16
N TRP A 867 -15.25 5.45 -15.52
CA TRP A 867 -14.21 5.24 -16.54
C TRP A 867 -14.77 4.85 -17.91
N MET A 868 -16.07 4.55 -18.00
CA MET A 868 -16.68 4.02 -19.22
C MET A 868 -17.07 5.14 -20.18
N ALA A 869 -16.90 4.86 -21.48
CA ALA A 869 -17.35 5.75 -22.55
C ALA A 869 -18.89 5.76 -22.66
N PRO A 870 -19.50 6.84 -23.19
CA PRO A 870 -20.96 6.94 -23.34
C PRO A 870 -21.56 5.77 -24.12
N GLU A 871 -20.93 5.35 -25.22
CA GLU A 871 -21.37 4.20 -26.02
C GLU A 871 -21.27 2.87 -25.25
N SER A 872 -20.32 2.73 -24.33
CA SER A 872 -20.23 1.56 -23.44
C SER A 872 -21.31 1.58 -22.36
N ILE A 873 -21.66 2.76 -21.85
CA ILE A 873 -22.69 2.92 -20.81
C ILE A 873 -24.11 2.70 -21.38
N PHE A 874 -24.40 3.31 -22.53
CA PHE A 874 -25.75 3.37 -23.10
C PHE A 874 -26.01 2.31 -24.17
N ASN A 875 -25.01 1.93 -24.96
CA ASN A 875 -25.15 1.00 -26.09
C ASN A 875 -24.42 -0.33 -25.87
N ASN A 876 -23.73 -0.51 -24.73
CA ASN A 876 -22.94 -1.70 -24.40
C ASN A 876 -21.85 -2.03 -25.44
N LEU A 877 -21.34 -0.99 -26.12
CA LEU A 877 -20.31 -1.09 -27.15
C LEU A 877 -18.93 -0.89 -26.52
N TYR A 878 -18.01 -1.84 -26.72
CA TYR A 878 -16.65 -1.78 -26.21
C TYR A 878 -15.65 -1.95 -27.37
N THR A 879 -14.89 -0.90 -27.63
CA THR A 879 -13.89 -0.83 -28.70
C THR A 879 -12.57 -0.28 -28.17
N THR A 880 -11.52 -0.32 -28.97
CA THR A 880 -10.26 0.37 -28.65
C THR A 880 -10.47 1.87 -28.43
N LEU A 881 -11.47 2.48 -29.07
CA LEU A 881 -11.84 3.89 -28.91
C LEU A 881 -12.62 4.15 -27.61
N SER A 882 -13.31 3.15 -27.07
CA SER A 882 -13.85 3.22 -25.71
C SER A 882 -12.75 3.12 -24.66
N ASP A 883 -11.67 2.38 -24.92
CA ASP A 883 -10.49 2.37 -24.04
C ASP A 883 -9.72 3.71 -24.10
N VAL A 884 -9.73 4.40 -25.25
CA VAL A 884 -9.18 5.76 -25.36
C VAL A 884 -9.90 6.74 -24.43
N TRP A 885 -11.23 6.63 -24.32
CA TRP A 885 -11.98 7.41 -23.33
C TRP A 885 -11.48 7.13 -21.90
N SER A 886 -11.37 5.85 -21.54
CA SER A 886 -10.87 5.43 -20.23
C SER A 886 -9.44 5.91 -19.98
N PHE A 887 -8.59 5.97 -21.02
CA PHE A 887 -7.26 6.56 -20.94
C PHE A 887 -7.31 8.05 -20.58
N GLY A 888 -8.22 8.82 -21.16
CA GLY A 888 -8.44 10.22 -20.76
C GLY A 888 -8.80 10.37 -19.28
N ILE A 889 -9.66 9.49 -18.75
CA ILE A 889 -10.01 9.45 -17.32
C ILE A 889 -8.78 9.08 -16.46
N LEU A 890 -7.98 8.11 -16.91
CA LEU A 890 -6.74 7.72 -16.26
C LEU A 890 -5.72 8.87 -16.20
N LEU A 891 -5.59 9.67 -17.26
CA LEU A 891 -4.75 10.88 -17.21
C LEU A 891 -5.25 11.85 -16.15
N TRP A 892 -6.56 12.05 -16.04
CA TRP A 892 -7.14 12.89 -15.01
C TRP A 892 -6.78 12.36 -13.60
N GLU A 893 -6.83 11.05 -13.36
CA GLU A 893 -6.36 10.43 -12.11
C GLU A 893 -4.86 10.71 -11.86
N ILE A 894 -4.00 10.56 -12.87
CA ILE A 894 -2.55 10.80 -12.76
C ILE A 894 -2.27 12.26 -12.35
N PHE A 895 -2.86 13.23 -13.05
CA PHE A 895 -2.58 14.66 -12.84
C PHE A 895 -3.36 15.30 -11.70
N THR A 896 -4.28 14.56 -11.06
CA THR A 896 -4.85 14.90 -9.76
C THR A 896 -4.15 14.17 -8.60
N LEU A 897 -3.08 13.41 -8.89
CA LEU A 897 -2.32 12.62 -7.93
C LEU A 897 -3.20 11.59 -7.21
N GLY A 898 -4.01 10.86 -7.99
CA GLY A 898 -4.94 9.82 -7.51
C GLY A 898 -6.33 10.34 -7.13
N GLY A 899 -6.76 11.48 -7.67
CA GLY A 899 -8.11 12.00 -7.41
C GLY A 899 -9.19 11.06 -7.95
N THR A 900 -10.34 11.00 -7.26
CA THR A 900 -11.51 10.26 -7.74
C THR A 900 -12.19 11.00 -8.89
N PRO A 901 -12.40 10.40 -10.08
CA PRO A 901 -13.04 11.06 -11.21
C PRO A 901 -14.45 11.57 -10.88
N TYR A 902 -14.85 12.68 -11.49
CA TYR A 902 -16.13 13.35 -11.29
C TYR A 902 -16.44 13.58 -9.79
N PRO A 903 -15.61 14.36 -9.07
CA PRO A 903 -15.78 14.57 -7.64
C PRO A 903 -17.07 15.34 -7.30
N GLU A 904 -17.57 16.16 -8.22
CA GLU A 904 -18.75 17.02 -8.05
C GLU A 904 -20.08 16.28 -8.29
N LEU A 905 -20.04 15.11 -8.92
CA LEU A 905 -21.25 14.40 -9.34
C LEU A 905 -21.50 13.14 -8.49
N PRO A 906 -22.65 13.05 -7.79
CA PRO A 906 -23.04 11.80 -7.14
C PRO A 906 -23.41 10.75 -8.20
N MET A 907 -23.08 9.49 -7.92
CA MET A 907 -23.30 8.37 -8.85
C MET A 907 -24.75 7.88 -8.88
N ASN A 908 -25.65 8.74 -9.33
CA ASN A 908 -27.07 8.48 -9.51
C ASN A 908 -27.51 8.88 -10.93
N GLU A 909 -28.82 9.05 -11.18
CA GLU A 909 -29.34 9.48 -12.49
C GLU A 909 -28.74 10.82 -12.98
N GLN A 910 -28.30 11.70 -12.06
CA GLN A 910 -27.65 12.97 -12.40
C GLN A 910 -26.32 12.73 -13.15
N PHE A 911 -25.55 11.72 -12.76
CA PHE A 911 -24.32 11.34 -13.47
C PHE A 911 -24.60 10.94 -14.92
N TYR A 912 -25.57 10.03 -15.15
CA TYR A 912 -25.93 9.60 -16.50
C TYR A 912 -26.42 10.76 -17.36
N ASN A 913 -27.25 11.64 -16.80
CA ASN A 913 -27.77 12.80 -17.50
C ASN A 913 -26.68 13.84 -17.80
N ALA A 914 -25.73 14.05 -16.89
CA ALA A 914 -24.59 14.95 -17.11
C ALA A 914 -23.68 14.45 -18.24
N ILE A 915 -23.30 13.17 -18.23
CA ILE A 915 -22.48 12.57 -19.30
C ILE A 915 -23.20 12.63 -20.66
N LYS A 916 -24.51 12.32 -20.68
CA LYS A 916 -25.36 12.40 -21.89
C LYS A 916 -25.52 13.82 -22.42
N ARG A 917 -25.45 14.84 -21.56
CA ARG A 917 -25.47 16.27 -21.94
C ARG A 917 -24.10 16.81 -22.36
N GLY A 918 -23.08 15.97 -22.37
CA GLY A 918 -21.73 16.37 -22.78
C GLY A 918 -20.86 16.94 -21.66
N TYR A 919 -21.25 16.82 -20.38
CA TYR A 919 -20.39 17.27 -19.27
C TYR A 919 -19.06 16.51 -19.26
N ARG A 920 -17.97 17.25 -19.04
CA ARG A 920 -16.59 16.74 -18.88
C ARG A 920 -15.94 17.41 -17.68
N MET A 921 -14.99 16.71 -17.05
CA MET A 921 -14.28 17.23 -15.87
C MET A 921 -13.40 18.42 -16.23
N SER A 922 -13.25 19.34 -15.27
CA SER A 922 -12.31 20.47 -15.37
C SER A 922 -10.85 20.03 -15.37
N LYS A 923 -9.97 20.93 -15.81
CA LYS A 923 -8.52 20.71 -15.89
C LYS A 923 -7.95 20.34 -14.51
N PRO A 924 -7.22 19.20 -14.38
CA PRO A 924 -6.51 18.85 -13.15
C PRO A 924 -5.49 19.92 -12.72
N THR A 925 -5.32 20.09 -11.41
CA THR A 925 -4.43 21.11 -10.80
C THR A 925 -2.99 21.06 -11.30
N HIS A 926 -2.49 19.86 -11.62
CA HIS A 926 -1.09 19.66 -12.05
C HIS A 926 -0.96 19.29 -13.53
N ALA A 927 -2.04 19.37 -14.32
CA ALA A 927 -1.98 19.14 -15.76
C ALA A 927 -1.58 20.43 -16.50
N SER A 928 -0.70 20.31 -17.48
CA SER A 928 -0.48 21.38 -18.46
C SER A 928 -1.65 21.48 -19.44
N ASP A 929 -1.77 22.61 -20.14
CA ASP A 929 -2.83 22.80 -21.13
C ASP A 929 -2.72 21.79 -22.29
N GLU A 930 -1.50 21.41 -22.67
CA GLU A 930 -1.26 20.37 -23.69
C GLU A 930 -1.82 19.02 -23.26
N ILE A 931 -1.61 18.63 -22.00
CA ILE A 931 -2.10 17.37 -21.44
C ILE A 931 -3.62 17.39 -21.33
N TYR A 932 -4.20 18.50 -20.88
CA TYR A 932 -5.65 18.64 -20.79
C TYR A 932 -6.32 18.62 -22.17
N ASN A 933 -5.71 19.23 -23.20
CA ASN A 933 -6.16 19.13 -24.59
C ASN A 933 -6.18 17.67 -25.07
N ILE A 934 -5.21 16.85 -24.66
CA ILE A 934 -5.22 15.41 -24.96
C ILE A 934 -6.39 14.71 -24.24
N MET A 935 -6.64 15.03 -22.96
CA MET A 935 -7.79 14.49 -22.22
C MET A 935 -9.12 14.82 -22.92
N GLN A 936 -9.30 16.07 -23.35
CA GLN A 936 -10.51 16.51 -24.06
C GLN A 936 -10.72 15.76 -25.37
N LYS A 937 -9.65 15.57 -26.16
CA LYS A 937 -9.70 14.74 -27.39
C LYS A 937 -10.08 13.29 -27.12
N CYS A 938 -9.68 12.74 -25.99
CA CYS A 938 -10.07 11.39 -25.58
C CYS A 938 -11.56 11.30 -25.20
N TRP A 939 -12.16 12.40 -24.75
CA TRP A 939 -13.56 12.46 -24.31
C TRP A 939 -14.54 13.03 -25.33
N GLU A 940 -14.15 13.03 -26.61
CA GLU A 940 -15.05 13.38 -27.69
C GLU A 940 -16.28 12.46 -27.71
N GLU A 941 -17.45 13.05 -27.95
CA GLU A 941 -18.73 12.33 -27.91
C GLU A 941 -18.81 11.29 -29.03
N LYS A 942 -18.40 11.68 -30.25
CA LYS A 942 -18.23 10.76 -31.37
C LYS A 942 -16.94 9.97 -31.17
N PHE A 943 -17.04 8.64 -31.13
CA PHE A 943 -15.87 7.81 -30.83
C PHE A 943 -14.85 7.81 -31.97
N GLU A 944 -15.26 8.04 -33.22
CA GLU A 944 -14.42 7.99 -34.42
C GLU A 944 -13.42 9.15 -34.53
N ILE A 945 -13.69 10.27 -33.85
CA ILE A 945 -12.80 11.44 -33.84
C ILE A 945 -11.78 11.39 -32.69
N ARG A 946 -11.93 10.43 -31.77
CA ARG A 946 -10.97 10.22 -30.70
C ARG A 946 -9.62 9.76 -31.29
N PRO A 947 -8.49 10.18 -30.71
CA PRO A 947 -7.18 9.79 -31.21
C PRO A 947 -6.95 8.29 -31.00
N SER A 948 -6.25 7.64 -31.93
CA SER A 948 -5.77 6.28 -31.72
C SER A 948 -4.65 6.25 -30.69
N PHE A 949 -4.40 5.08 -30.07
CA PHE A 949 -3.28 4.94 -29.13
C PHE A 949 -1.92 5.25 -29.77
N SER A 950 -1.71 4.93 -31.04
CA SER A 950 -0.50 5.33 -31.78
C SER A 950 -0.31 6.84 -31.85
N GLN A 951 -1.40 7.60 -32.04
CA GLN A 951 -1.35 9.06 -31.98
C GLN A 951 -1.08 9.55 -30.55
N LEU A 952 -1.69 8.93 -29.54
CA LEU A 952 -1.46 9.27 -28.13
C LEU A 952 -0.02 9.02 -27.68
N VAL A 953 0.62 7.95 -28.15
CA VAL A 953 2.05 7.67 -27.92
C VAL A 953 2.92 8.80 -28.46
N VAL A 954 2.64 9.28 -29.68
CA VAL A 954 3.36 10.42 -30.27
C VAL A 954 3.12 11.70 -29.48
N LEU A 955 1.86 12.00 -29.15
CA LEU A 955 1.49 13.21 -28.41
C LEU A 955 2.14 13.25 -27.02
N MET A 956 2.04 12.17 -26.25
CA MET A 956 2.68 12.07 -24.92
C MET A 956 4.20 12.02 -25.03
N GLY A 957 4.73 11.35 -26.05
CA GLY A 957 6.16 11.27 -26.30
C GLY A 957 6.79 12.65 -26.52
N ASN A 958 6.10 13.54 -27.24
CA ASN A 958 6.57 14.90 -27.52
C ASN A 958 6.66 15.78 -26.27
N LEU A 959 5.96 15.44 -25.19
CA LEU A 959 6.02 16.13 -23.90
C LEU A 959 7.21 15.67 -23.03
N LEU A 960 7.89 14.60 -23.43
CA LEU A 960 9.04 14.03 -22.71
C LEU A 960 10.36 14.52 -23.30
N VAL A 961 11.35 14.68 -22.43
CA VAL A 961 12.73 15.00 -22.81
C VAL A 961 13.35 13.84 -23.60
N ASP A 962 14.14 14.14 -24.63
CA ASP A 962 14.78 13.14 -25.49
C ASP A 962 15.61 12.09 -24.71
N CYS A 963 16.23 12.48 -23.59
CA CYS A 963 16.98 11.57 -22.74
C CYS A 963 16.09 10.47 -22.14
N TYR A 964 14.86 10.81 -21.75
CA TYR A 964 13.89 9.85 -21.24
C TYR A 964 13.48 8.87 -22.35
N ARG A 965 13.16 9.39 -23.54
CA ARG A 965 12.72 8.56 -24.68
C ARG A 965 13.79 7.55 -25.10
N LYS A 966 15.05 8.00 -25.19
CA LYS A 966 16.20 7.11 -25.50
C LYS A 966 16.40 6.05 -24.43
N ARG A 967 16.28 6.42 -23.14
CA ARG A 967 16.43 5.48 -22.02
C ARG A 967 15.31 4.44 -22.00
N TYR A 968 14.07 4.86 -22.25
CA TYR A 968 12.93 3.95 -22.41
C TYR A 968 13.13 2.98 -23.59
N GLN A 969 13.55 3.47 -24.76
CA GLN A 969 13.85 2.63 -25.93
C GLN A 969 14.96 1.62 -25.64
N GLN A 970 16.01 2.03 -24.93
CA GLN A 970 17.08 1.13 -24.51
C GLN A 970 16.57 0.01 -23.60
N VAL A 971 15.71 0.35 -22.63
CA VAL A 971 15.09 -0.63 -21.72
C VAL A 971 14.17 -1.59 -22.46
N ASP A 972 13.39 -1.10 -23.43
CA ASP A 972 12.52 -1.94 -24.26
C ASP A 972 13.33 -2.90 -25.14
N GLU A 973 14.40 -2.42 -25.78
CA GLU A 973 15.31 -3.27 -26.54
C GLU A 973 16.02 -4.31 -25.67
N GLU A 974 16.48 -3.91 -24.47
CA GLU A 974 17.12 -4.81 -23.50
C GLU A 974 16.13 -5.88 -23.03
N PHE A 975 14.89 -5.51 -22.73
CA PHE A 975 13.81 -6.45 -22.39
C PHE A 975 13.58 -7.47 -23.51
N MET A 976 13.43 -7.03 -24.77
CA MET A 976 13.20 -7.93 -25.90
C MET A 976 14.42 -8.81 -26.24
N LYS A 977 15.64 -8.36 -25.92
CA LYS A 977 16.88 -9.12 -26.12
C LYS A 977 17.20 -10.06 -24.95
N SER A 978 16.70 -9.78 -23.75
CA SER A 978 16.98 -10.51 -22.52
C SER A 978 16.51 -11.97 -22.52
N ASP A 979 16.99 -12.74 -21.54
CA ASP A 979 16.51 -14.08 -21.20
C ASP A 979 15.25 -14.07 -20.32
N HIS A 980 14.42 -13.01 -20.44
CA HIS A 980 13.18 -12.89 -19.70
C HIS A 980 12.21 -14.02 -20.10
N PRO A 981 11.60 -14.75 -19.15
CA PRO A 981 10.82 -15.97 -19.46
C PRO A 981 9.70 -15.75 -20.47
N ALA A 982 9.02 -14.60 -20.42
CA ALA A 982 7.95 -14.27 -21.37
C ALA A 982 8.45 -14.09 -22.81
N VAL A 983 9.67 -13.59 -22.99
CA VAL A 983 10.31 -13.35 -24.28
C VAL A 983 10.86 -14.65 -24.85
N VAL A 984 11.61 -15.41 -24.05
CA VAL A 984 12.20 -16.69 -24.48
C VAL A 984 11.14 -17.67 -24.95
N ARG A 985 10.00 -17.74 -24.26
CA ARG A 985 8.91 -18.67 -24.57
C ARG A 985 8.10 -18.30 -25.82
N THR A 986 8.22 -17.07 -26.30
CA THR A 986 7.52 -16.58 -27.51
C THR A 986 8.44 -16.42 -28.72
N ARG A 987 9.76 -16.61 -28.56
CA ARG A 987 10.70 -16.66 -29.70
C ARG A 987 10.43 -17.90 -30.55
N PRO A 988 10.32 -17.78 -31.89
CA PRO A 988 10.17 -18.94 -32.76
C PRO A 988 11.41 -19.83 -32.67
N THR A 989 11.23 -21.09 -32.25
CA THR A 989 12.28 -22.11 -32.30
C THR A 989 12.60 -22.42 -33.76
N ILE A 990 13.70 -21.86 -34.27
CA ILE A 990 14.32 -22.35 -35.51
C ILE A 990 14.88 -23.74 -35.20
N PRO A 991 14.53 -24.80 -35.95
CA PRO A 991 15.15 -26.11 -35.76
C PRO A 991 16.61 -26.00 -36.17
N VAL A 992 17.53 -26.02 -35.19
CA VAL A 992 18.97 -26.02 -35.46
C VAL A 992 19.34 -27.40 -36.01
N LEU A 993 19.64 -27.44 -37.31
CA LEU A 993 20.28 -28.56 -37.96
C LEU A 993 21.75 -28.63 -37.49
N ASN A 994 22.15 -29.77 -36.92
CA ASN A 994 23.53 -30.06 -36.55
C ASN A 994 24.49 -29.96 -37.75
N ASN A 995 25.52 -29.11 -37.68
CA ASN A 995 26.95 -29.49 -37.67
C ASN A 995 27.93 -28.38 -38.07
N ALA A 996 29.10 -28.46 -37.42
CA ALA A 996 30.47 -28.10 -37.87
C ALA A 996 30.97 -26.64 -37.75
N ARG A 997 31.84 -26.47 -36.74
CA ARG A 997 33.09 -25.69 -36.65
C ARG A 997 33.47 -24.81 -37.87
N LEU A 998 33.70 -23.51 -37.62
CA LEU A 998 34.85 -22.72 -38.10
C LEU A 998 34.88 -21.33 -37.42
N ALA A 999 36.04 -20.68 -37.51
CA ALA A 999 36.64 -19.78 -36.53
C ALA A 999 36.24 -18.28 -36.60
N ALA A 1000 36.68 -17.58 -35.56
CA ALA A 1000 36.60 -16.15 -35.22
C ALA A 1000 36.68 -15.10 -36.35
N SER A 1001 35.86 -14.05 -36.21
CA SER A 1001 36.24 -12.62 -36.31
C SER A 1001 35.07 -11.71 -35.94
N SER A 1002 35.30 -10.69 -35.12
CA SER A 1002 34.38 -9.60 -34.76
C SER A 1002 34.53 -8.39 -35.72
N PRO A 1003 33.88 -7.23 -35.50
CA PRO A 1003 32.49 -6.90 -35.86
C PRO A 1003 32.41 -5.75 -36.89
N SER A 1004 31.30 -5.63 -37.65
CA SER A 1004 31.01 -4.39 -38.37
C SER A 1004 29.52 -4.15 -38.58
N SER A 1005 29.11 -2.96 -38.17
CA SER A 1005 27.83 -2.29 -38.41
C SER A 1005 27.42 -2.24 -39.88
N SER A 1006 26.15 -2.55 -40.17
CA SER A 1006 25.39 -1.86 -41.22
C SER A 1006 23.90 -2.14 -41.08
N ILE A 1007 23.18 -1.10 -40.70
CA ILE A 1007 21.73 -0.93 -40.88
C ILE A 1007 21.42 -1.08 -42.38
N LEU A 1008 20.42 -1.88 -42.73
CA LEU A 1008 19.76 -1.76 -44.03
C LEU A 1008 18.27 -2.07 -43.92
N TYR A 1009 17.48 -1.00 -44.08
CA TYR A 1009 16.08 -1.05 -44.45
C TYR A 1009 15.92 -1.76 -45.79
N THR A 1010 15.03 -2.75 -45.87
CA THR A 1010 14.44 -3.14 -47.15
C THR A 1010 12.98 -3.52 -46.98
N ALA A 1011 12.13 -2.71 -47.60
CA ALA A 1011 10.74 -3.02 -47.92
C ALA A 1011 10.64 -4.31 -48.74
N VAL A 1012 9.56 -5.07 -48.56
CA VAL A 1012 9.24 -6.21 -49.43
C VAL A 1012 7.80 -6.11 -49.90
N HIS A 1013 7.68 -5.94 -51.22
CA HIS A 1013 6.49 -6.08 -52.04
C HIS A 1013 6.01 -7.53 -52.14
N GLN A 1014 4.73 -7.67 -52.46
CA GLN A 1014 3.97 -8.90 -52.73
C GLN A 1014 4.47 -9.72 -53.93
N ASN A 1015 4.46 -11.06 -53.74
CA ASN A 1015 4.17 -12.16 -54.69
C ASN A 1015 4.64 -13.46 -54.01
N GLY A 1016 3.96 -14.60 -53.92
CA GLY A 1016 2.74 -15.14 -54.53
C GLY A 1016 2.92 -16.68 -54.61
N GLY A 1017 1.98 -17.47 -54.07
CA GLY A 1017 1.89 -18.96 -54.15
C GLY A 1017 2.83 -19.73 -53.20
N GLU A 1018 2.47 -20.79 -52.48
CA GLU A 1018 1.40 -21.78 -52.62
C GLU A 1018 0.87 -22.20 -51.22
N ASN A 1019 -0.45 -22.20 -51.06
CA ASN A 1019 -1.17 -22.93 -50.01
C ASN A 1019 -2.03 -23.98 -50.74
N ASP A 1020 -2.08 -25.22 -50.24
CA ASP A 1020 -3.23 -26.08 -50.52
C ASP A 1020 -3.47 -27.21 -49.51
N TYR A 1021 -4.72 -27.68 -49.53
CA TYR A 1021 -5.49 -28.60 -48.67
C TYR A 1021 -6.18 -27.92 -47.47
N ILE A 1022 -7.38 -27.34 -47.56
CA ILE A 1022 -8.74 -27.73 -48.07
C ILE A 1022 -9.47 -28.80 -47.23
N ILE A 1023 -10.61 -28.40 -46.63
CA ILE A 1023 -11.89 -29.14 -46.49
C ILE A 1023 -13.05 -28.10 -46.59
N PRO A 1024 -14.22 -28.41 -47.21
CA PRO A 1024 -14.92 -27.53 -48.15
C PRO A 1024 -16.17 -26.82 -47.61
N LEU A 1025 -16.56 -25.73 -48.30
CA LEU A 1025 -17.87 -25.07 -48.21
C LEU A 1025 -18.73 -25.40 -49.47
N PRO A 1026 -20.08 -25.42 -49.40
CA PRO A 1026 -20.94 -25.72 -50.53
C PRO A 1026 -21.19 -24.51 -51.46
N ASP A 1027 -21.37 -24.81 -52.75
CA ASP A 1027 -21.48 -23.88 -53.88
C ASP A 1027 -22.63 -22.85 -53.82
N PRO A 1028 -22.43 -21.64 -54.38
CA PRO A 1028 -23.49 -20.67 -54.64
C PRO A 1028 -24.18 -20.93 -56.00
N LYS A 1029 -25.50 -20.71 -56.06
CA LYS A 1029 -26.28 -20.69 -57.31
C LYS A 1029 -26.40 -19.27 -57.88
N PRO A 1030 -26.53 -19.10 -59.21
CA PRO A 1030 -26.52 -17.80 -59.87
C PRO A 1030 -27.91 -17.15 -59.99
N GLU A 1031 -27.83 -15.83 -60.12
CA GLU A 1031 -28.76 -14.74 -60.45
C GLU A 1031 -30.17 -15.04 -61.00
N ALA A 1032 -31.16 -14.31 -60.47
CA ALA A 1032 -32.33 -13.84 -61.21
C ALA A 1032 -32.81 -12.47 -60.68
N ASN A 1033 -33.23 -11.62 -61.61
CA ASN A 1033 -33.61 -10.22 -61.49
C ASN A 1033 -35.03 -10.00 -60.91
N CYS A 1034 -35.24 -8.77 -60.41
CA CYS A 1034 -36.49 -7.97 -60.34
C CYS A 1034 -37.60 -8.28 -59.31
N ASP A 1035 -37.94 -7.20 -58.58
CA ASP A 1035 -39.24 -6.73 -58.07
C ASP A 1035 -39.96 -7.42 -56.87
N LEU A 1036 -40.24 -6.56 -55.88
CA LEU A 1036 -41.29 -6.65 -54.83
C LEU A 1036 -42.71 -6.65 -55.45
N PRO A 1037 -43.83 -6.88 -54.70
CA PRO A 1037 -44.01 -7.29 -53.30
C PRO A 1037 -45.07 -8.41 -53.07
N GLN A 1038 -45.33 -8.68 -51.77
CA GLN A 1038 -46.65 -8.93 -51.15
C GLN A 1038 -47.03 -10.35 -50.67
N GLU A 1039 -47.38 -10.35 -49.37
CA GLU A 1039 -48.46 -11.08 -48.69
C GLU A 1039 -48.33 -12.56 -48.29
N ALA A 1040 -48.37 -12.71 -46.95
CA ALA A 1040 -49.33 -13.53 -46.20
C ALA A 1040 -49.10 -15.04 -46.02
N SER A 1041 -48.95 -15.36 -44.72
CA SER A 1041 -49.81 -16.31 -43.98
C SER A 1041 -49.41 -17.80 -43.84
N ILE A 1042 -49.17 -18.14 -42.57
CA ILE A 1042 -49.85 -19.20 -41.78
C ILE A 1042 -49.35 -20.67 -41.86
N SER A 1043 -49.15 -21.19 -40.62
CA SER A 1043 -49.20 -22.57 -40.10
C SER A 1043 -48.02 -23.51 -40.43
N ARG A 1044 -47.19 -23.85 -39.44
CA ARG A 1044 -47.37 -24.87 -38.35
C ARG A 1044 -47.41 -26.32 -38.87
N ALA A 1045 -46.30 -27.02 -38.65
CA ALA A 1045 -46.25 -28.22 -37.82
C ALA A 1045 -44.97 -28.15 -36.98
#